data_AF-A0A496QBB9-F1
#
_entry.id   AF-A0A496QBB9-F1
#
_cell.length_a   1.000
_cell.length_b   1.000
_cell.length_c   1.000
_cell.angle_alpha   90.00
_cell.angle_beta   90.00
_cell.angle_gamma   90.00
#
_symmetry.space_group_name_H-M   'P 1'
#
loop_
_entity.id
_entity.type
_entity.pdbx_description
1 polymer ?
#
loop_
_entity_poly.entity_id
_entity_poly.type
_entity_poly.pdbx_seq_one_letter_code
_entity_poly.pdbx_strand_id
1 'polypeptide(L)'
;MGVRVGIAGLGTVGGSVYKTLLERADEIKRRTGENFRVSKVINRSTEKYERLCIPKEKIAHDFEDLIVNCDVVVETIGGTSAALELVEKALQMRKIVVTANKELISKHGNDLLKLVRTNNTEIYFEAAVGGGIPIIALLQNYLIFQKVRRIRGILNGTTNFILTKLVEGWTFEDALREAQRLGYAEADPSSDVTGLDAAYKASVLWGVVTGEFPSVSTIPTVGIETLKKEKIDEVAKDGQKIKLLAELDFESSTICVGPKIVTKSDRLWSVDGVENAVVVETDLAGDFFLQGRGAGGFPTATAVIADLFRVSRYMRYRMGRRDPVVVMKFGGTSINTAERIRAVAQKIAKRKREGIHPVVVVSAMGDTTDKLIEMAKNVSDRPDPRELDMLLSTGEQQSMALLAMALHQLGEKAASLTGAQVRIVTDENHSQARILEVRTEALQRRINTGWIPIVAGFQGISHRGEITTLGRGGSDTSAVALAHALGVEICEIHTDVDGVYTADPKIVPDARPLKEITWDEMIELAGSGAGVLQARSVEFARKYGVRLLVKNAHSEARGTLVWEGRNMEGPIVRAVTHDKNVVKVVFRRVPDRPGIAARIFRALSEEGVKTDMIIQSMFTGNVNDISFIVPSQDAGKVNFETIGKRCEAQEVVVDDNVAKVSLVGVNVTSSTEIPATLFETLANEGINIDMISTSNSRISVIIAKDAAERAVKAIHARFKLGEA
;
A
#
# COMPACT_ATOMS: atom_id res chain seq x y z
N MET A 1 -7.83 17.78 0.25
CA MET A 1 -6.47 17.21 0.15
C MET A 1 -5.96 17.43 -1.27
N GLY A 2 -4.66 17.64 -1.47
CA GLY A 2 -4.12 17.80 -2.83
C GLY A 2 -3.60 16.47 -3.40
N VAL A 3 -3.77 16.24 -4.70
CA VAL A 3 -3.25 15.08 -5.41
C VAL A 3 -1.72 15.17 -5.47
N ARG A 4 -1.02 14.19 -4.86
CA ARG A 4 0.44 14.13 -4.89
C ARG A 4 0.90 13.54 -6.21
N VAL A 5 1.74 14.29 -6.92
CA VAL A 5 2.23 13.93 -8.26
C VAL A 5 3.71 13.54 -8.17
N GLY A 6 4.04 12.34 -8.63
CA GLY A 6 5.42 11.89 -8.83
C GLY A 6 5.80 12.06 -10.29
N ILE A 7 6.86 12.80 -10.63
CA ILE A 7 7.26 13.03 -12.04
C ILE A 7 8.54 12.28 -12.36
N ALA A 8 8.50 11.37 -13.33
CA ALA A 8 9.66 10.67 -13.85
C ALA A 8 10.02 11.18 -15.26
N GLY A 9 11.28 11.58 -15.42
CA GLY A 9 11.76 12.30 -16.59
C GLY A 9 11.59 13.81 -16.43
N LEU A 10 12.70 14.55 -16.48
CA LEU A 10 12.71 16.02 -16.45
C LEU A 10 13.27 16.61 -17.75
N GLY A 11 12.91 15.96 -18.87
CA GLY A 11 13.13 16.46 -20.22
C GLY A 11 12.24 17.67 -20.52
N THR A 12 12.09 17.99 -21.81
CA THR A 12 11.31 19.15 -22.27
C THR A 12 9.85 19.11 -21.76
N VAL A 13 9.21 17.94 -21.78
CA VAL A 13 7.82 17.76 -21.32
C VAL A 13 7.75 17.75 -19.79
N GLY A 14 8.42 16.82 -19.13
CA GLY A 14 8.37 16.68 -17.66
C GLY A 14 8.82 17.93 -16.90
N GLY A 15 9.84 18.64 -17.40
CA GLY A 15 10.26 19.93 -16.85
C GLY A 15 9.19 21.02 -17.00
N SER A 16 8.48 21.06 -18.13
CA SER A 16 7.38 22.00 -18.35
C SER A 16 6.17 21.68 -17.46
N VAL A 17 5.88 20.39 -17.23
CA VAL A 17 4.83 19.94 -16.28
C VAL A 17 5.19 20.39 -14.86
N TYR A 18 6.41 20.11 -14.41
CA TYR A 18 6.90 20.52 -13.08
C TYR A 18 6.74 22.02 -12.86
N LYS A 19 7.26 22.83 -13.81
CA LYS A 19 7.22 24.29 -13.74
C LYS A 19 5.78 24.81 -13.71
N THR A 20 4.91 24.27 -14.58
CA THR A 20 3.51 24.71 -14.66
C THR A 20 2.73 24.39 -13.38
N LEU A 21 2.91 23.19 -12.82
CA LEU A 21 2.26 22.81 -11.55
C LEU A 21 2.75 23.64 -10.36
N LEU A 22 3.98 24.16 -10.41
CA LEU A 22 4.51 25.03 -9.37
C LEU A 22 4.04 26.49 -9.53
N GLU A 23 4.22 27.07 -10.72
CA GLU A 23 3.94 28.49 -10.99
C GLU A 23 2.44 28.80 -11.05
N ARG A 24 1.61 27.84 -11.46
CA ARG A 24 0.15 28.02 -11.59
C ARG A 24 -0.64 27.31 -10.50
N ALA A 25 0.00 26.83 -9.43
CA ALA A 25 -0.67 26.09 -8.35
C ALA A 25 -1.90 26.83 -7.80
N ASP A 26 -1.74 28.11 -7.46
CA ASP A 26 -2.81 28.93 -6.89
C ASP A 26 -3.93 29.21 -7.90
N GLU A 27 -3.57 29.42 -9.18
CA GLU A 27 -4.56 29.61 -10.25
C GLU A 27 -5.39 28.34 -10.47
N ILE A 28 -4.73 27.17 -10.55
CA ILE A 28 -5.38 25.87 -10.72
C ILE A 28 -6.35 25.62 -9.57
N LYS A 29 -5.89 25.82 -8.33
CA LYS A 29 -6.70 25.64 -7.12
C LYS A 29 -7.89 26.57 -7.08
N ARG A 30 -7.72 27.84 -7.43
CA ARG A 30 -8.80 28.82 -7.46
C ARG A 30 -9.85 28.51 -8.52
N ARG A 31 -9.46 28.05 -9.72
CA ARG A 31 -10.39 27.80 -10.83
C ARG A 31 -11.10 26.46 -10.75
N THR A 32 -10.43 25.43 -10.25
CA THR A 32 -10.91 24.04 -10.34
C THR A 32 -11.17 23.40 -8.98
N GLY A 33 -10.72 24.02 -7.89
CA GLY A 33 -10.68 23.41 -6.56
C GLY A 33 -9.59 22.34 -6.40
N GLU A 34 -8.87 21.99 -7.48
CA GLU A 34 -7.81 20.99 -7.45
C GLU A 34 -6.52 21.54 -6.87
N ASN A 35 -5.83 20.72 -6.09
CA ASN A 35 -4.52 21.05 -5.62
C ASN A 35 -3.55 19.94 -6.03
N PHE A 36 -2.75 20.15 -7.07
CA PHE A 36 -1.71 19.21 -7.46
C PHE A 36 -0.41 19.59 -6.77
N ARG A 37 0.18 18.66 -6.00
CA ARG A 37 1.45 18.89 -5.32
C ARG A 37 2.49 17.90 -5.85
N VAL A 38 3.54 18.41 -6.49
CA VAL A 38 4.69 17.56 -6.84
C VAL A 38 5.39 17.11 -5.57
N SER A 39 5.30 15.81 -5.25
CA SER A 39 5.86 15.21 -4.04
C SER A 39 7.25 14.66 -4.27
N LYS A 40 7.47 13.97 -5.39
CA LYS A 40 8.75 13.41 -5.79
C LYS A 40 9.03 13.61 -7.28
N VAL A 41 10.30 13.70 -7.64
CA VAL A 41 10.76 13.69 -9.03
C VAL A 41 11.95 12.76 -9.19
N ILE A 42 12.11 12.15 -10.36
CA ILE A 42 13.28 11.35 -10.69
C ILE A 42 13.71 11.60 -12.13
N ASN A 43 15.03 11.71 -12.33
CA ASN A 43 15.66 11.94 -13.61
C ASN A 43 17.08 11.35 -13.61
N ARG A 44 17.53 10.85 -14.76
CA ARG A 44 18.87 10.25 -14.92
C ARG A 44 20.01 11.24 -14.66
N SER A 45 19.85 12.49 -15.08
CA SER A 45 20.86 13.55 -14.93
C SER A 45 20.52 14.47 -13.76
N THR A 46 21.51 14.68 -12.88
CA THR A 46 21.41 15.56 -11.71
C THR A 46 21.38 17.05 -12.07
N GLU A 47 21.98 17.44 -13.20
CA GLU A 47 22.01 18.85 -13.66
C GLU A 47 20.61 19.45 -13.84
N LYS A 48 19.62 18.60 -14.20
CA LYS A 48 18.23 19.05 -14.36
C LYS A 48 17.60 19.48 -13.04
N TYR A 49 18.02 18.90 -11.92
CA TYR A 49 17.51 19.28 -10.59
C TYR A 49 17.97 20.69 -10.23
N GLU A 50 19.23 21.01 -10.50
CA GLU A 50 19.79 22.34 -10.26
C GLU A 50 19.13 23.39 -11.14
N ARG A 51 19.00 23.10 -12.45
CA ARG A 51 18.40 24.02 -13.42
C ARG A 51 16.93 24.38 -13.11
N LEU A 52 16.18 23.43 -12.56
CA LEU A 52 14.78 23.62 -12.19
C LEU A 52 14.61 24.00 -10.70
N CYS A 53 15.72 24.22 -9.97
CA CYS A 53 15.75 24.57 -8.55
C CYS A 53 14.92 23.60 -7.68
N ILE A 54 15.05 22.29 -7.94
CA ILE A 54 14.26 21.27 -7.24
C ILE A 54 14.84 21.04 -5.84
N PRO A 55 14.03 21.15 -4.77
CA PRO A 55 14.48 20.87 -3.41
C PRO A 55 14.94 19.42 -3.24
N LYS A 56 16.02 19.19 -2.46
CA LYS A 56 16.66 17.87 -2.30
C LYS A 56 15.67 16.81 -1.79
N GLU A 57 14.77 17.19 -0.88
CA GLU A 57 13.75 16.32 -0.31
C GLU A 57 12.73 15.80 -1.33
N LYS A 58 12.54 16.52 -2.45
CA LYS A 58 11.66 16.12 -3.54
C LYS A 58 12.34 15.22 -4.56
N ILE A 59 13.65 15.02 -4.50
CA ILE A 59 14.34 14.09 -5.39
C ILE A 59 14.09 12.67 -4.86
N ALA A 60 13.66 11.77 -5.74
CA ALA A 60 13.47 10.37 -5.40
C ALA A 60 14.79 9.60 -5.53
N HIS A 61 15.00 8.62 -4.66
CA HIS A 61 16.18 7.76 -4.69
C HIS A 61 16.11 6.70 -5.81
N ASP A 62 14.93 6.15 -6.03
CA ASP A 62 14.62 5.13 -7.03
C ASP A 62 13.14 5.23 -7.46
N PHE A 63 12.69 4.32 -8.34
CA PHE A 63 11.29 4.29 -8.78
C PHE A 63 10.32 3.96 -7.63
N GLU A 64 10.69 3.08 -6.69
CA GLU A 64 9.89 2.78 -5.50
C GLU A 64 9.61 4.06 -4.68
N ASP A 65 10.64 4.84 -4.37
CA ASP A 65 10.55 6.08 -3.60
C ASP A 65 9.64 7.09 -4.30
N LEU A 66 9.72 7.20 -5.64
CA LEU A 66 8.80 8.01 -6.43
C LEU A 66 7.34 7.53 -6.25
N ILE A 67 7.09 6.24 -6.49
CA ILE A 67 5.74 5.64 -6.54
C ILE A 67 5.06 5.70 -5.16
N VAL A 68 5.75 5.36 -4.07
CA VAL A 68 5.18 5.32 -2.71
C VAL A 68 4.73 6.71 -2.24
N ASN A 69 5.46 7.75 -2.65
CA ASN A 69 5.22 9.12 -2.19
C ASN A 69 4.25 9.93 -3.07
N CYS A 70 3.63 9.33 -4.08
CA CYS A 70 2.64 9.98 -4.93
C CYS A 70 1.31 9.22 -4.98
N ASP A 71 0.26 9.92 -5.39
CA ASP A 71 -1.05 9.35 -5.70
C ASP A 71 -1.16 9.03 -7.20
N VAL A 72 -0.46 9.81 -8.04
CA VAL A 72 -0.36 9.63 -9.50
C VAL A 72 1.10 9.76 -9.94
N VAL A 73 1.52 8.87 -10.83
CA VAL A 73 2.83 8.90 -11.48
C VAL A 73 2.68 9.53 -12.86
N VAL A 74 3.46 10.57 -13.13
CA VAL A 74 3.62 11.19 -14.44
C VAL A 74 4.92 10.68 -15.06
N GLU A 75 4.83 9.95 -16.17
CA GLU A 75 5.96 9.35 -16.87
C GLU A 75 6.22 10.09 -18.18
N THR A 76 7.45 10.60 -18.31
CA THR A 76 7.94 11.36 -19.48
C THR A 76 9.40 11.01 -19.82
N ILE A 77 9.81 9.78 -19.49
CA ILE A 77 11.14 9.23 -19.79
C ILE A 77 11.23 8.95 -21.30
N GLY A 78 12.38 9.24 -21.90
CA GLY A 78 12.67 8.88 -23.29
C GLY A 78 13.04 7.39 -23.43
N GLY A 79 12.61 6.76 -24.53
CA GLY A 79 12.78 5.32 -24.76
C GLY A 79 11.79 4.47 -23.96
N THR A 80 11.87 3.14 -24.05
CA THR A 80 10.86 2.25 -23.45
C THR A 80 11.32 1.46 -22.23
N SER A 81 12.59 1.05 -22.12
CA SER A 81 13.01 0.08 -21.09
C SER A 81 12.77 0.58 -19.66
N ALA A 82 13.34 1.74 -19.29
CA ALA A 82 13.15 2.31 -17.95
C ALA A 82 11.72 2.83 -17.72
N ALA A 83 11.05 3.27 -18.79
CA ALA A 83 9.66 3.72 -18.73
C ALA A 83 8.71 2.56 -18.43
N LEU A 84 8.91 1.40 -19.07
CA LEU A 84 8.12 0.19 -18.85
C LEU A 84 8.28 -0.31 -17.41
N GLU A 85 9.51 -0.42 -16.92
CA GLU A 85 9.80 -0.83 -15.54
C GLU A 85 9.05 0.05 -14.52
N LEU A 86 9.11 1.37 -14.69
CA LEU A 86 8.41 2.32 -13.82
C LEU A 86 6.89 2.14 -13.90
N VAL A 87 6.34 2.07 -15.11
CA VAL A 87 4.88 2.02 -15.33
C VAL A 87 4.29 0.71 -14.82
N GLU A 88 4.89 -0.43 -15.13
CA GLU A 88 4.44 -1.74 -14.64
C GLU A 88 4.42 -1.77 -13.12
N LYS A 89 5.50 -1.29 -12.50
CA LYS A 89 5.63 -1.25 -11.05
C LYS A 89 4.63 -0.29 -10.40
N ALA A 90 4.40 0.88 -11.00
CA ALA A 90 3.39 1.82 -10.53
C ALA A 90 1.98 1.18 -10.57
N LEU A 91 1.64 0.51 -11.67
CA LEU A 91 0.34 -0.14 -11.85
C LEU A 91 0.16 -1.34 -10.89
N GLN A 92 1.20 -2.16 -10.68
CA GLN A 92 1.21 -3.24 -9.68
C GLN A 92 1.02 -2.72 -8.25
N MET A 93 1.58 -1.55 -7.94
CA MET A 93 1.38 -0.84 -6.68
C MET A 93 0.06 -0.06 -6.63
N ARG A 94 -0.86 -0.30 -7.59
CA ARG A 94 -2.18 0.33 -7.73
C ARG A 94 -2.15 1.85 -7.80
N LYS A 95 -1.09 2.41 -8.39
CA LYS A 95 -1.02 3.84 -8.72
C LYS A 95 -1.60 4.08 -10.10
N ILE A 96 -2.21 5.25 -10.25
CA ILE A 96 -2.65 5.75 -11.55
C ILE A 96 -1.43 6.33 -12.26
N VAL A 97 -1.30 6.03 -13.55
CA VAL A 97 -0.19 6.50 -14.39
C VAL A 97 -0.71 7.48 -15.43
N VAL A 98 0.01 8.58 -15.65
CA VAL A 98 -0.15 9.50 -16.78
C VAL A 98 1.14 9.47 -17.58
N THR A 99 1.12 9.07 -18.85
CA THR A 99 2.33 8.99 -19.69
C THR A 99 2.24 9.82 -20.95
N ALA A 100 3.36 10.42 -21.35
CA ALA A 100 3.52 11.07 -22.66
C ALA A 100 4.26 10.18 -23.68
N ASN A 101 4.57 8.95 -23.32
CA ASN A 101 5.46 8.07 -24.08
C ASN A 101 4.68 7.22 -25.10
N LYS A 102 4.54 7.76 -26.30
CA LYS A 102 3.91 7.10 -27.46
C LYS A 102 4.51 5.75 -27.84
N GLU A 103 5.83 5.61 -27.72
CA GLU A 103 6.52 4.38 -28.08
C GLU A 103 6.24 3.27 -27.06
N LEU A 104 6.20 3.64 -25.77
CA LEU A 104 5.79 2.74 -24.69
C LEU A 104 4.36 2.23 -24.90
N ILE A 105 3.39 3.14 -25.11
CA ILE A 105 1.98 2.74 -25.31
C ILE A 105 1.81 1.92 -26.59
N SER A 106 2.48 2.29 -27.68
CA SER A 106 2.37 1.52 -28.92
C SER A 106 2.95 0.11 -28.81
N LYS A 107 4.13 -0.07 -28.17
CA LYS A 107 4.79 -1.38 -28.05
C LYS A 107 4.22 -2.27 -26.95
N HIS A 108 3.83 -1.68 -25.82
CA HIS A 108 3.46 -2.41 -24.61
C HIS A 108 2.01 -2.15 -24.16
N GLY A 109 1.24 -1.33 -24.87
CA GLY A 109 -0.12 -0.96 -24.49
C GLY A 109 -1.05 -2.15 -24.26
N ASN A 110 -0.92 -3.21 -25.06
CA ASN A 110 -1.72 -4.44 -24.89
C ASN A 110 -1.50 -5.09 -23.52
N ASP A 111 -0.25 -5.16 -23.05
CA ASP A 111 0.08 -5.77 -21.76
C ASP A 111 -0.17 -4.82 -20.59
N LEU A 112 0.09 -3.51 -20.79
CA LEU A 112 -0.24 -2.48 -19.81
C LEU A 112 -1.75 -2.42 -19.55
N LEU A 113 -2.61 -2.52 -20.57
CA LEU A 113 -4.06 -2.57 -20.38
C LEU A 113 -4.52 -3.83 -19.62
N LYS A 114 -3.88 -4.98 -19.84
CA LYS A 114 -4.14 -6.18 -19.00
C LYS A 114 -3.77 -5.90 -17.54
N LEU A 115 -2.61 -5.31 -17.30
CA LEU A 115 -2.13 -4.99 -15.96
C LEU A 115 -3.05 -3.98 -15.24
N VAL A 116 -3.55 -2.99 -15.96
CA VAL A 116 -4.56 -2.02 -15.47
C VAL A 116 -5.83 -2.73 -15.00
N ARG A 117 -6.36 -3.66 -15.80
CA ARG A 117 -7.55 -4.47 -15.45
C ARG A 117 -7.30 -5.35 -14.23
N THR A 118 -6.17 -6.08 -14.20
CA THR A 118 -5.82 -7.00 -13.11
C THR A 118 -5.62 -6.28 -11.77
N ASN A 119 -5.02 -5.09 -11.79
CA ASN A 119 -4.72 -4.34 -10.57
C ASN A 119 -5.83 -3.34 -10.20
N ASN A 120 -6.91 -3.25 -10.97
CA ASN A 120 -8.00 -2.31 -10.78
C ASN A 120 -7.47 -0.88 -10.57
N THR A 121 -6.71 -0.37 -11.54
CA THR A 121 -6.12 0.98 -11.58
C THR A 121 -6.43 1.65 -12.92
N GLU A 122 -5.76 2.75 -13.29
CA GLU A 122 -5.91 3.43 -14.58
C GLU A 122 -4.58 3.87 -15.16
N ILE A 123 -4.57 4.03 -16.49
CA ILE A 123 -3.50 4.70 -17.23
C ILE A 123 -4.12 5.73 -18.18
N TYR A 124 -3.55 6.93 -18.19
CA TYR A 124 -3.92 8.04 -19.07
C TYR A 124 -2.72 8.41 -19.94
N PHE A 125 -2.96 8.73 -21.20
CA PHE A 125 -1.88 8.94 -22.16
C PHE A 125 -2.27 9.89 -23.29
N GLU A 126 -3.03 10.94 -22.99
CA GLU A 126 -3.41 11.97 -23.98
C GLU A 126 -2.18 12.56 -24.65
N ALA A 127 -1.15 12.85 -23.84
CA ALA A 127 0.08 13.45 -24.28
C ALA A 127 0.90 12.57 -25.25
N ALA A 128 0.59 11.28 -25.36
CA ALA A 128 1.23 10.39 -26.32
C ALA A 128 0.86 10.74 -27.77
N VAL A 129 -0.30 11.37 -28.01
CA VAL A 129 -0.81 11.65 -29.36
C VAL A 129 -1.26 13.10 -29.49
N GLY A 130 -1.03 13.70 -30.67
CA GLY A 130 -1.69 14.96 -31.04
C GLY A 130 -1.13 16.22 -30.35
N GLY A 131 -0.31 16.11 -29.31
CA GLY A 131 0.32 17.24 -28.64
C GLY A 131 -0.72 18.09 -27.90
N GLY A 132 -1.04 19.27 -28.42
CA GLY A 132 -2.07 20.15 -27.85
C GLY A 132 -3.52 19.76 -28.18
N ILE A 133 -3.74 18.67 -28.91
CA ILE A 133 -5.06 18.24 -29.38
C ILE A 133 -5.63 17.15 -28.46
N PRO A 134 -6.85 17.32 -27.90
CA PRO A 134 -7.46 16.34 -27.00
C PRO A 134 -8.16 15.20 -27.76
N ILE A 135 -7.43 14.51 -28.66
CA ILE A 135 -7.98 13.46 -29.53
C ILE A 135 -8.38 12.19 -28.77
N ILE A 136 -7.59 11.75 -27.80
CA ILE A 136 -7.90 10.53 -27.03
C ILE A 136 -9.12 10.81 -26.14
N ALA A 137 -9.19 11.98 -25.53
CA ALA A 137 -10.35 12.42 -24.76
C ALA A 137 -11.63 12.48 -25.62
N LEU A 138 -11.54 12.95 -26.87
CA LEU A 138 -12.68 12.96 -27.81
C LEU A 138 -13.15 11.54 -28.08
N LEU A 139 -12.24 10.63 -28.43
CA LEU A 139 -12.55 9.24 -28.76
C LEU A 139 -13.16 8.49 -27.57
N GLN A 140 -12.57 8.62 -26.38
CA GLN A 140 -12.98 7.84 -25.21
C GLN A 140 -14.16 8.43 -24.43
N ASN A 141 -14.34 9.75 -24.41
CA ASN A 141 -15.38 10.37 -23.56
C ASN A 141 -16.60 10.86 -24.35
N TYR A 142 -16.43 11.23 -25.63
CA TYR A 142 -17.50 11.85 -26.42
C TYR A 142 -17.99 10.94 -27.55
N LEU A 143 -17.08 10.22 -28.21
CA LEU A 143 -17.42 9.36 -29.35
C LEU A 143 -17.59 7.88 -28.99
N ILE A 144 -17.55 7.52 -27.70
CA ILE A 144 -17.59 6.12 -27.22
C ILE A 144 -18.82 5.32 -27.69
N PHE A 145 -19.94 5.98 -27.96
CA PHE A 145 -21.18 5.34 -28.41
C PHE A 145 -21.36 5.35 -29.94
N GLN A 146 -20.44 5.97 -30.68
CA GLN A 146 -20.48 6.10 -32.13
C GLN A 146 -19.50 5.13 -32.78
N LYS A 147 -19.80 4.71 -34.01
CA LYS A 147 -18.83 3.96 -34.81
C LYS A 147 -17.90 4.96 -35.50
N VAL A 148 -16.63 4.97 -35.07
CA VAL A 148 -15.57 5.69 -35.79
C VAL A 148 -15.28 4.92 -37.08
N ARG A 149 -15.53 5.55 -38.23
CA ARG A 149 -15.28 4.93 -39.55
C ARG A 149 -13.85 5.11 -39.98
N ARG A 150 -13.34 6.34 -39.86
CA ARG A 150 -12.02 6.71 -40.35
C ARG A 150 -11.39 7.80 -39.49
N ILE A 151 -10.06 7.75 -39.34
CA ILE A 151 -9.25 8.83 -38.80
C ILE A 151 -8.16 9.16 -39.82
N ARG A 152 -8.05 10.45 -40.18
CA ARG A 152 -6.95 10.98 -41.01
C ARG A 152 -6.23 12.05 -40.21
N GLY A 153 -4.90 11.96 -40.07
CA GLY A 153 -4.17 12.86 -39.18
C GLY A 153 -2.79 13.28 -39.67
N ILE A 154 -2.50 14.57 -39.53
CA ILE A 154 -1.14 15.10 -39.47
C ILE A 154 -0.70 14.97 -38.01
N LEU A 155 0.03 13.90 -37.69
CA LEU A 155 0.39 13.54 -36.31
C LEU A 155 1.80 13.99 -35.91
N ASN A 156 2.57 14.52 -36.85
CA ASN A 156 3.94 14.96 -36.65
C ASN A 156 4.15 16.41 -37.17
N GLY A 157 4.23 17.36 -36.23
CA GLY A 157 4.38 18.78 -36.57
C GLY A 157 5.73 19.13 -37.22
N THR A 158 6.78 18.35 -36.94
CA THR A 158 8.13 18.56 -37.50
C THR A 158 8.15 18.31 -39.01
N THR A 159 7.60 17.18 -39.45
CA THR A 159 7.45 16.86 -40.88
C THR A 159 6.46 17.79 -41.56
N ASN A 160 5.37 18.20 -40.90
CA ASN A 160 4.45 19.21 -41.47
C ASN A 160 5.15 20.56 -41.68
N PHE A 161 6.02 20.97 -40.76
CA PHE A 161 6.82 22.19 -40.92
C PHE A 161 7.77 22.08 -42.10
N ILE A 162 8.50 20.96 -42.21
CA ILE A 162 9.42 20.72 -43.33
C ILE A 162 8.66 20.75 -44.67
N LEU A 163 7.55 20.02 -44.79
CA LEU A 163 6.72 20.01 -46.00
C LEU A 163 6.17 21.40 -46.34
N THR A 164 5.81 22.20 -45.34
CA THR A 164 5.40 23.59 -45.55
C THR A 164 6.52 24.42 -46.17
N LYS A 165 7.76 24.30 -45.65
CA LYS A 165 8.93 25.01 -46.19
C LYS A 165 9.33 24.55 -47.58
N LEU A 166 9.18 23.26 -47.89
CA LEU A 166 9.42 22.74 -49.23
C LEU A 166 8.48 23.36 -50.25
N VAL A 167 7.19 23.53 -49.92
CA VAL A 167 6.21 24.23 -50.77
C VAL A 167 6.54 25.72 -50.93
N GLU A 168 7.16 26.34 -49.92
CA GLU A 168 7.70 27.71 -49.99
C GLU A 168 9.02 27.80 -50.82
N GLY A 169 9.48 26.71 -51.41
CA GLY A 169 10.65 26.66 -52.31
C GLY A 169 11.97 26.26 -51.65
N TRP A 170 11.98 25.95 -50.35
CA TRP A 170 13.18 25.56 -49.61
C TRP A 170 13.70 24.19 -50.06
N THR A 171 14.98 23.92 -49.80
CA THR A 171 15.52 22.55 -49.90
C THR A 171 15.16 21.76 -48.64
N PHE A 172 15.16 20.42 -48.74
CA PHE A 172 14.91 19.55 -47.60
C PHE A 172 15.93 19.77 -46.48
N GLU A 173 17.20 19.92 -46.85
CA GLU A 173 18.31 20.13 -45.91
C GLU A 173 18.18 21.46 -45.16
N ASP A 174 17.80 22.54 -45.85
CA ASP A 174 17.63 23.85 -45.22
C ASP A 174 16.40 23.88 -44.31
N ALA A 175 15.29 23.26 -44.73
CA ALA A 175 14.08 23.14 -43.92
C ALA A 175 14.33 22.31 -42.65
N LEU A 176 15.09 21.21 -42.76
CA LEU A 176 15.47 20.38 -41.63
C LEU A 176 16.41 21.12 -40.67
N ARG A 177 17.42 21.82 -41.19
CA ARG A 177 18.35 22.62 -40.38
C ARG A 177 17.60 23.71 -39.61
N GLU A 178 16.62 24.35 -40.23
CA GLU A 178 15.79 25.36 -39.57
C GLU A 178 14.87 24.74 -38.51
N ALA A 179 14.28 23.56 -38.78
CA ALA A 179 13.50 22.83 -37.78
C ALA A 179 14.33 22.46 -36.55
N GLN A 180 15.60 22.06 -36.74
CA GLN A 180 16.53 21.79 -35.64
C GLN A 180 16.90 23.06 -34.87
N ARG A 181 17.18 24.16 -35.59
CA ARG A 181 17.49 25.47 -34.98
C ARG A 181 16.34 25.99 -34.10
N LEU A 182 15.11 25.82 -34.55
CA LEU A 182 13.90 26.20 -33.80
C LEU A 182 13.50 25.19 -32.70
N GLY A 183 14.21 24.05 -32.61
CA GLY A 183 13.97 23.01 -31.61
C GLY A 183 12.73 22.16 -31.87
N TYR A 184 12.26 22.09 -33.12
CA TYR A 184 11.18 21.20 -33.54
C TYR A 184 11.67 19.79 -33.82
N ALA A 185 12.87 19.66 -34.40
CA ALA A 185 13.55 18.39 -34.65
C ALA A 185 14.71 18.20 -33.67
N GLU A 186 14.95 16.96 -33.25
CA GLU A 186 16.15 16.60 -32.48
C GLU A 186 17.40 16.54 -33.40
N ALA A 187 18.58 16.38 -32.79
CA ALA A 187 19.83 16.24 -33.53
C ALA A 187 19.81 15.04 -34.48
N ASP A 188 19.17 13.95 -34.05
CA ASP A 188 18.79 12.82 -34.90
C ASP A 188 17.27 12.88 -35.19
N PRO A 189 16.85 13.35 -36.38
CA PRO A 189 15.45 13.47 -36.75
C PRO A 189 14.90 12.21 -37.45
N SER A 190 15.64 11.09 -37.44
CA SER A 190 15.32 9.91 -38.24
C SER A 190 13.89 9.40 -38.00
N SER A 191 13.44 9.37 -36.74
CA SER A 191 12.08 8.93 -36.39
C SER A 191 10.98 9.87 -36.92
N ASP A 192 11.27 11.16 -37.07
CA ASP A 192 10.31 12.12 -37.61
C ASP A 192 10.22 11.95 -39.13
N VAL A 193 11.35 12.06 -39.83
CA VAL A 193 11.37 12.12 -41.30
C VAL A 193 10.90 10.82 -41.93
N THR A 194 11.32 9.67 -41.39
CA THR A 194 10.91 8.33 -41.87
C THR A 194 9.44 8.00 -41.62
N GLY A 195 8.72 8.85 -40.89
CA GLY A 195 7.32 8.67 -40.54
C GLY A 195 7.07 7.74 -39.34
N LEU A 196 8.12 7.22 -38.71
CA LEU A 196 8.01 6.29 -37.59
C LEU A 196 7.29 6.90 -36.37
N ASP A 197 7.53 8.19 -36.07
CA ASP A 197 6.82 8.90 -34.99
C ASP A 197 5.31 8.97 -35.25
N ALA A 198 4.92 9.27 -36.50
CA ALA A 198 3.52 9.27 -36.91
C ALA A 198 2.92 7.86 -36.85
N ALA A 199 3.70 6.81 -37.16
CA ALA A 199 3.26 5.42 -37.07
C ALA A 199 3.04 4.96 -35.62
N TYR A 200 3.91 5.34 -34.67
CA TYR A 200 3.65 5.10 -33.24
C TYR A 200 2.34 5.75 -32.78
N LYS A 201 2.11 7.02 -33.16
CA LYS A 201 0.86 7.73 -32.82
C LYS A 201 -0.36 7.10 -33.49
N ALA A 202 -0.23 6.63 -34.72
CA ALA A 202 -1.29 5.91 -35.43
C ALA A 202 -1.63 4.59 -34.72
N SER A 203 -0.62 3.82 -34.28
CA SER A 203 -0.81 2.61 -33.47
C SER A 203 -1.57 2.91 -32.16
N VAL A 204 -1.23 4.01 -31.47
CA VAL A 204 -1.95 4.43 -30.26
C VAL A 204 -3.41 4.78 -30.56
N LEU A 205 -3.69 5.58 -31.59
CA LEU A 205 -5.06 5.93 -31.97
C LEU A 205 -5.89 4.70 -32.36
N TRP A 206 -5.28 3.77 -33.09
CA TRP A 206 -5.92 2.50 -33.43
C TRP A 206 -6.32 1.74 -32.18
N GLY A 207 -5.39 1.54 -31.24
CA GLY A 207 -5.67 0.82 -30.00
C GLY A 207 -6.66 1.51 -29.07
N VAL A 208 -6.77 2.85 -29.11
CA VAL A 208 -7.81 3.57 -28.37
C VAL A 208 -9.21 3.26 -28.90
N VAL A 209 -9.37 3.07 -30.22
CA VAL A 209 -10.66 2.77 -30.84
C VAL A 209 -10.99 1.28 -30.77
N THR A 210 -10.01 0.40 -31.01
CA THR A 210 -10.23 -1.05 -31.15
C THR A 210 -9.95 -1.85 -29.88
N GLY A 211 -9.17 -1.29 -28.95
CA GLY A 211 -8.67 -1.99 -27.77
C GLY A 211 -7.39 -2.80 -28.01
N GLU A 212 -6.85 -2.82 -29.23
CA GLU A 212 -5.62 -3.54 -29.59
C GLU A 212 -4.60 -2.62 -30.26
N PHE A 213 -3.38 -2.56 -29.74
CA PHE A 213 -2.29 -1.74 -30.30
C PHE A 213 -1.49 -2.55 -31.32
N PRO A 214 -1.53 -2.22 -32.63
CA PRO A 214 -0.78 -2.95 -33.64
C PRO A 214 0.72 -2.62 -33.55
N SER A 215 1.57 -3.61 -33.83
CA SER A 215 3.01 -3.40 -33.93
C SER A 215 3.31 -2.42 -35.06
N VAL A 216 4.17 -1.43 -34.81
CA VAL A 216 4.56 -0.46 -35.85
C VAL A 216 5.24 -1.13 -37.04
N SER A 217 5.90 -2.27 -36.84
CA SER A 217 6.50 -3.06 -37.93
C SER A 217 5.47 -3.58 -38.94
N THR A 218 4.19 -3.67 -38.58
CA THR A 218 3.11 -4.11 -39.47
C THR A 218 2.36 -2.95 -40.12
N ILE A 219 2.69 -1.70 -39.78
CA ILE A 219 2.07 -0.51 -40.35
C ILE A 219 2.90 -0.06 -41.58
N PRO A 220 2.36 -0.12 -42.81
CA PRO A 220 3.02 0.43 -43.98
C PRO A 220 3.35 1.92 -43.74
N THR A 221 4.64 2.23 -43.73
CA THR A 221 5.17 3.56 -43.37
C THR A 221 6.14 4.02 -44.43
N VAL A 222 5.88 5.19 -45.01
CA VAL A 222 6.78 5.89 -45.95
C VAL A 222 7.05 7.29 -45.42
N GLY A 223 8.32 7.66 -45.31
CA GLY A 223 8.72 8.96 -44.83
C GLY A 223 8.80 10.04 -45.91
N ILE A 224 9.09 11.27 -45.47
CA ILE A 224 9.23 12.44 -46.36
C ILE A 224 10.62 12.55 -46.99
N GLU A 225 11.62 11.83 -46.48
CA GLU A 225 12.98 11.77 -47.02
C GLU A 225 13.05 11.18 -48.44
N THR A 226 12.01 10.44 -48.84
CA THR A 226 11.92 9.86 -50.17
C THR A 226 11.35 10.82 -51.22
N LEU A 227 10.85 11.99 -50.79
CA LEU A 227 10.19 12.95 -51.68
C LEU A 227 11.22 13.75 -52.50
N LYS A 228 11.02 13.76 -53.81
CA LYS A 228 11.80 14.56 -54.75
C LYS A 228 11.21 15.96 -54.90
N LYS A 229 12.07 16.97 -55.00
CA LYS A 229 11.67 18.38 -55.14
C LYS A 229 10.77 18.60 -56.36
N GLU A 230 11.07 17.94 -57.48
CA GLU A 230 10.28 18.05 -58.71
C GLU A 230 8.82 17.65 -58.50
N LYS A 231 8.57 16.64 -57.64
CA LYS A 231 7.21 16.19 -57.34
C LYS A 231 6.45 17.18 -56.47
N ILE A 232 7.15 17.82 -55.53
CA ILE A 232 6.56 18.84 -54.66
C ILE A 232 6.18 20.07 -55.49
N ASP A 233 7.07 20.51 -56.37
CA ASP A 233 6.86 21.67 -57.25
C ASP A 233 5.72 21.41 -58.25
N GLU A 234 5.63 20.20 -58.81
CA GLU A 234 4.52 19.78 -59.68
C GLU A 234 3.17 19.86 -58.94
N VAL A 235 3.07 19.25 -57.76
CA VAL A 235 1.84 19.25 -56.95
C VAL A 235 1.45 20.67 -56.53
N ALA A 236 2.42 21.52 -56.21
CA ALA A 236 2.19 22.91 -55.82
C ALA A 236 1.62 23.76 -56.98
N LYS A 237 2.02 23.50 -58.24
CA LYS A 237 1.48 24.21 -59.43
C LYS A 237 -0.03 24.01 -59.60
N ASP A 238 -0.52 22.82 -59.24
CA ASP A 238 -1.96 22.50 -59.29
C ASP A 238 -2.74 23.01 -58.07
N GLY A 239 -2.10 23.82 -57.20
CA GLY A 239 -2.68 24.34 -55.97
C GLY A 239 -2.95 23.26 -54.91
N GLN A 240 -2.34 22.09 -55.07
CA GLN A 240 -2.39 20.97 -54.13
C GLN A 240 -1.17 21.00 -53.21
N LYS A 241 -1.19 20.21 -52.12
CA LYS A 241 -0.06 20.08 -51.19
C LYS A 241 0.23 18.63 -50.89
N ILE A 242 1.46 18.31 -50.52
CA ILE A 242 1.82 17.01 -49.96
C ILE A 242 1.83 17.11 -48.43
N LYS A 243 1.15 16.20 -47.74
CA LYS A 243 1.13 16.08 -46.27
C LYS A 243 1.51 14.65 -45.87
N LEU A 244 2.28 14.50 -44.80
CA LEU A 244 2.52 13.18 -44.20
C LEU A 244 1.29 12.83 -43.36
N LEU A 245 0.47 11.89 -43.84
CA LEU A 245 -0.79 11.52 -43.20
C LEU A 245 -0.71 10.12 -42.59
N ALA A 246 -1.24 9.99 -41.39
CA ALA A 246 -1.70 8.72 -40.85
C ALA A 246 -3.17 8.53 -41.27
N GLU A 247 -3.46 7.43 -41.97
CA GLU A 247 -4.80 7.05 -42.39
C GLU A 247 -5.19 5.73 -41.70
N LEU A 248 -6.19 5.80 -40.84
CA LEU A 248 -6.77 4.66 -40.13
C LEU A 248 -8.20 4.49 -40.62
N ASP A 249 -8.48 3.38 -41.27
CA ASP A 249 -9.82 3.02 -41.75
C ASP A 249 -10.27 1.76 -41.02
N PHE A 250 -11.27 1.93 -40.15
CA PHE A 250 -11.80 0.88 -39.30
C PHE A 250 -12.83 0.02 -40.03
N GLU A 251 -13.35 0.46 -41.18
CA GLU A 251 -14.28 -0.34 -41.98
C GLU A 251 -13.54 -1.35 -42.85
N SER A 252 -12.43 -0.94 -43.45
CA SER A 252 -11.53 -1.84 -44.19
C SER A 252 -10.47 -2.52 -43.32
N SER A 253 -10.39 -2.15 -42.04
CA SER A 253 -9.35 -2.62 -41.11
C SER A 253 -7.92 -2.31 -41.59
N THR A 254 -7.70 -1.13 -42.17
CA THR A 254 -6.39 -0.72 -42.70
C THR A 254 -5.81 0.47 -41.95
N ILE A 255 -4.49 0.44 -41.75
CA ILE A 255 -3.70 1.51 -41.13
C ILE A 255 -2.44 1.75 -41.96
N CYS A 256 -2.13 3.00 -42.31
CA CYS A 256 -0.87 3.35 -42.97
C CYS A 256 -0.43 4.78 -42.66
N VAL A 257 0.86 5.05 -42.88
CA VAL A 257 1.46 6.36 -42.78
C VAL A 257 2.24 6.67 -44.04
N GLY A 258 2.00 7.82 -44.67
CA GLY A 258 2.81 8.21 -45.82
C GLY A 258 2.45 9.58 -46.41
N PRO A 259 3.28 10.08 -47.35
CA PRO A 259 3.00 11.32 -48.05
C PRO A 259 1.75 11.15 -48.93
N LYS A 260 0.78 12.06 -48.77
CA LYS A 260 -0.46 12.10 -49.54
C LYS A 260 -0.67 13.47 -50.14
N ILE A 261 -1.18 13.50 -51.36
CA ILE A 261 -1.59 14.73 -52.02
C ILE A 261 -2.96 15.12 -51.48
N VAL A 262 -3.08 16.34 -50.97
CA VAL A 262 -4.31 16.95 -50.48
C VAL A 262 -4.70 18.13 -51.35
N THR A 263 -6.00 18.30 -51.60
CA THR A 263 -6.56 19.39 -52.42
C THR A 263 -7.20 20.45 -51.52
N LYS A 264 -7.52 21.63 -52.06
CA LYS A 264 -8.19 22.71 -51.30
C LYS A 264 -9.53 22.31 -50.64
N SER A 265 -10.16 21.23 -51.11
CA SER A 265 -11.40 20.70 -50.51
C SER A 265 -11.15 19.85 -49.25
N ASP A 266 -9.92 19.36 -49.05
CA ASP A 266 -9.54 18.58 -47.88
C ASP A 266 -9.27 19.51 -46.69
N ARG A 267 -9.88 19.21 -45.53
CA ARG A 267 -9.70 20.00 -44.30
C ARG A 267 -8.25 20.07 -43.82
N LEU A 268 -7.42 19.08 -44.18
CA LEU A 268 -5.99 19.05 -43.81
C LEU A 268 -5.11 19.92 -44.73
N TRP A 269 -5.65 20.45 -45.84
CA TRP A 269 -4.87 21.24 -46.80
C TRP A 269 -4.37 22.57 -46.22
N SER A 270 -5.16 23.22 -45.36
CA SER A 270 -4.81 24.51 -44.75
C SER A 270 -3.93 24.39 -43.50
N VAL A 271 -3.60 23.17 -43.06
CA VAL A 271 -2.85 22.93 -41.82
C VAL A 271 -1.34 22.99 -42.12
N ASP A 272 -0.70 24.09 -41.77
CA ASP A 272 0.70 24.36 -42.10
C ASP A 272 1.57 24.57 -40.85
N GLY A 273 2.89 24.61 -41.06
CA GLY A 273 3.86 24.83 -39.98
C GLY A 273 3.92 23.65 -38.99
N VAL A 274 4.01 23.96 -37.69
CA VAL A 274 4.17 22.95 -36.62
C VAL A 274 2.86 22.40 -36.07
N GLU A 275 1.76 22.62 -36.77
CA GLU A 275 0.44 22.19 -36.34
C GLU A 275 0.20 20.72 -36.68
N ASN A 276 -0.37 20.02 -35.71
CA ASN A 276 -1.03 18.75 -35.94
C ASN A 276 -2.50 19.02 -36.27
N ALA A 277 -3.12 18.08 -36.97
CA ALA A 277 -4.56 18.08 -37.14
C ALA A 277 -5.08 16.66 -37.32
N VAL A 278 -6.31 16.43 -36.87
CA VAL A 278 -6.98 15.13 -36.99
C VAL A 278 -8.41 15.34 -37.46
N VAL A 279 -8.81 14.61 -38.49
CA VAL A 279 -10.18 14.45 -38.94
C VAL A 279 -10.68 13.08 -38.44
N VAL A 280 -11.79 13.06 -37.72
CA VAL A 280 -12.46 11.83 -37.25
C VAL A 280 -13.83 11.76 -37.91
N GLU A 281 -14.03 10.76 -38.77
CA GLU A 281 -15.28 10.50 -39.46
C GLU A 281 -16.11 9.49 -38.65
N THR A 282 -17.34 9.86 -38.34
CA THR A 282 -18.27 9.04 -37.52
C THR A 282 -19.55 8.73 -38.27
N ASP A 283 -20.27 7.70 -37.83
CA ASP A 283 -21.54 7.31 -38.43
C ASP A 283 -22.71 8.22 -38.05
N LEU A 284 -22.70 8.82 -36.86
CA LEU A 284 -23.83 9.59 -36.32
C LEU A 284 -23.62 11.11 -36.32
N ALA A 285 -22.50 11.61 -35.79
CA ALA A 285 -22.28 13.04 -35.59
C ALA A 285 -21.45 13.71 -36.70
N GLY A 286 -21.20 13.00 -37.80
CA GLY A 286 -20.42 13.48 -38.93
C GLY A 286 -18.93 13.61 -38.61
N ASP A 287 -18.27 14.61 -39.19
CA ASP A 287 -16.81 14.73 -39.18
C ASP A 287 -16.32 15.77 -38.17
N PHE A 288 -15.51 15.32 -37.21
CA PHE A 288 -14.82 16.18 -36.26
C PHE A 288 -13.46 16.57 -36.81
N PHE A 289 -13.13 17.86 -36.73
CA PHE A 289 -11.81 18.37 -37.09
C PHE A 289 -11.18 19.04 -35.87
N LEU A 290 -10.01 18.56 -35.48
CA LEU A 290 -9.22 19.11 -34.39
C LEU A 290 -7.87 19.59 -34.92
N GLN A 291 -7.44 20.79 -34.54
CA GLN A 291 -6.18 21.40 -34.95
C GLN A 291 -5.51 22.08 -33.76
N GLY A 292 -4.18 21.97 -33.68
CA GLY A 292 -3.40 22.60 -32.62
C GLY A 292 -1.91 22.37 -32.79
N ARG A 293 -1.09 23.06 -31.99
CA ARG A 293 0.38 22.93 -32.09
C ARG A 293 0.82 21.51 -31.68
N GLY A 294 1.57 20.86 -32.57
CA GLY A 294 2.03 19.49 -32.42
C GLY A 294 3.44 19.32 -31.85
N ALA A 295 4.26 20.38 -31.91
CA ALA A 295 5.65 20.37 -31.45
C ALA A 295 5.91 21.45 -30.38
N GLY A 296 6.85 21.16 -29.48
CA GLY A 296 7.24 22.02 -28.35
C GLY A 296 6.83 21.46 -26.98
N GLY A 297 7.51 21.89 -25.91
CA GLY A 297 7.30 21.35 -24.56
C GLY A 297 5.94 21.63 -23.93
N PHE A 298 5.38 22.82 -24.17
CA PHE A 298 4.13 23.27 -23.53
C PHE A 298 2.86 22.59 -24.06
N PRO A 299 2.67 22.35 -25.37
CA PRO A 299 1.51 21.59 -25.86
C PRO A 299 1.38 20.21 -25.23
N THR A 300 2.45 19.41 -25.22
CA THR A 300 2.45 18.07 -24.61
C THR A 300 2.29 18.13 -23.09
N ALA A 301 2.93 19.09 -22.41
CA ALA A 301 2.74 19.29 -20.98
C ALA A 301 1.28 19.65 -20.64
N THR A 302 0.59 20.38 -21.51
CA THR A 302 -0.83 20.72 -21.35
C THR A 302 -1.70 19.46 -21.37
N ALA A 303 -1.43 18.52 -22.28
CA ALA A 303 -2.13 17.24 -22.34
C ALA A 303 -1.89 16.39 -21.07
N VAL A 304 -0.65 16.34 -20.56
CA VAL A 304 -0.35 15.68 -19.28
C VAL A 304 -1.12 16.31 -18.12
N ILE A 305 -1.20 17.64 -18.07
CA ILE A 305 -1.94 18.35 -17.02
C ILE A 305 -3.46 18.11 -17.16
N ALA A 306 -3.99 18.06 -18.38
CA ALA A 306 -5.38 17.71 -18.62
C ALA A 306 -5.71 16.27 -18.17
N ASP A 307 -4.77 15.33 -18.36
CA ASP A 307 -4.86 13.99 -17.78
C ASP A 307 -4.87 14.02 -16.25
N LEU A 308 -4.03 14.83 -15.60
CA LEU A 308 -4.07 14.98 -14.15
C LEU A 308 -5.44 15.45 -13.63
N PHE A 309 -6.13 16.34 -14.36
CA PHE A 309 -7.51 16.73 -14.03
C PHE A 309 -8.50 15.58 -14.16
N ARG A 310 -8.39 14.76 -15.22
CA ARG A 310 -9.19 13.54 -15.37
C ARG A 310 -8.91 12.56 -14.24
N VAL A 311 -7.65 12.34 -13.89
CA VAL A 311 -7.23 11.53 -12.75
C VAL A 311 -7.87 12.02 -11.46
N SER A 312 -7.84 13.32 -11.17
CA SER A 312 -8.49 13.86 -9.97
C SER A 312 -10.01 13.59 -9.95
N ARG A 313 -10.69 13.79 -11.10
CA ARG A 313 -12.12 13.45 -11.22
C ARG A 313 -12.38 11.97 -11.01
N TYR A 314 -11.56 11.10 -11.60
CA TYR A 314 -11.63 9.65 -11.43
C TYR A 314 -11.41 9.24 -9.98
N MET A 315 -10.35 9.74 -9.34
CA MET A 315 -10.06 9.50 -7.92
C MET A 315 -11.26 9.89 -7.06
N ARG A 316 -11.89 11.05 -7.31
CA ARG A 316 -13.11 11.44 -6.58
C ARG A 316 -14.30 10.53 -6.84
N TYR A 317 -14.47 10.04 -8.08
CA TYR A 317 -15.57 9.15 -8.46
C TYR A 317 -15.41 7.76 -7.85
N ARG A 318 -14.23 7.13 -7.99
CA ARG A 318 -13.93 5.83 -7.38
C ARG A 318 -13.88 5.87 -5.86
N MET A 319 -13.38 6.96 -5.30
CA MET A 319 -13.39 7.15 -3.86
C MET A 319 -14.75 7.63 -3.34
N GLY A 320 -15.78 7.84 -4.19
CA GLY A 320 -17.14 8.20 -3.79
C GLY A 320 -17.21 9.09 -2.54
N ARG A 321 -16.63 10.30 -2.54
CA ARG A 321 -16.52 11.15 -1.32
C ARG A 321 -16.20 10.37 -0.03
N ARG A 322 -15.23 9.46 -0.04
CA ARG A 322 -14.50 9.10 1.16
C ARG A 322 -13.23 9.91 1.12
N ASP A 323 -13.28 11.05 1.81
CA ASP A 323 -12.04 11.65 2.27
C ASP A 323 -11.21 10.54 2.96
N PRO A 324 -9.88 10.49 2.79
CA PRO A 324 -9.08 9.34 3.18
C PRO A 324 -9.25 9.06 4.68
N VAL A 325 -10.02 8.01 4.99
CA VAL A 325 -10.31 7.59 6.36
C VAL A 325 -9.14 6.74 6.84
N VAL A 326 -8.66 7.01 8.05
CA VAL A 326 -7.67 6.16 8.72
C VAL A 326 -8.23 5.72 10.06
N VAL A 327 -8.07 4.44 10.39
CA VAL A 327 -8.36 3.95 11.75
C VAL A 327 -7.07 4.01 12.56
N MET A 328 -7.09 4.72 13.69
CA MET A 328 -5.94 4.91 14.56
C MET A 328 -6.27 4.40 15.96
N LYS A 329 -5.64 3.30 16.38
CA LYS A 329 -5.76 2.79 17.74
C LYS A 329 -4.65 3.35 18.62
N PHE A 330 -4.98 3.78 19.84
CA PHE A 330 -4.00 4.18 20.85
C PHE A 330 -4.08 3.24 22.06
N GLY A 331 -2.95 2.64 22.44
CA GLY A 331 -2.84 1.76 23.61
C GLY A 331 -2.90 2.52 24.94
N GLY A 332 -3.11 1.79 26.04
CA GLY A 332 -3.27 2.39 27.37
C GLY A 332 -2.05 3.18 27.84
N THR A 333 -0.84 2.70 27.56
CA THR A 333 0.41 3.43 27.85
C THR A 333 0.54 4.70 27.01
N SER A 334 -0.02 4.71 25.79
CA SER A 334 -0.02 5.88 24.91
C SER A 334 -0.85 7.05 25.44
N ILE A 335 -1.78 6.82 26.38
CA ILE A 335 -2.72 7.81 26.91
C ILE A 335 -2.84 7.79 28.45
N ASN A 336 -1.84 7.28 29.16
CA ASN A 336 -1.90 7.10 30.62
C ASN A 336 -1.78 8.41 31.44
N THR A 337 -1.43 9.54 30.83
CA THR A 337 -1.39 10.86 31.48
C THR A 337 -2.10 11.92 30.65
N ALA A 338 -2.50 13.01 31.30
CA ALA A 338 -3.15 14.14 30.61
C ALA A 338 -2.25 14.74 29.51
N GLU A 339 -0.94 14.81 29.75
CA GLU A 339 0.06 15.28 28.77
C GLU A 339 0.07 14.39 27.53
N ARG A 340 0.06 13.07 27.73
CA ARG A 340 0.04 12.10 26.63
C ARG A 340 -1.28 12.12 25.87
N ILE A 341 -2.41 12.29 26.56
CA ILE A 341 -3.73 12.50 25.92
C ILE A 341 -3.70 13.76 25.04
N ARG A 342 -3.17 14.88 25.54
CA ARG A 342 -3.02 16.12 24.77
C ARG A 342 -2.11 15.93 23.55
N ALA A 343 -0.99 15.21 23.68
CA ALA A 343 -0.10 14.90 22.57
C ALA A 343 -0.78 14.04 21.49
N VAL A 344 -1.54 13.02 21.90
CA VAL A 344 -2.35 12.19 20.99
C VAL A 344 -3.42 13.03 20.28
N ALA A 345 -4.12 13.90 21.01
CA ALA A 345 -5.11 14.82 20.42
C ALA A 345 -4.48 15.74 19.38
N GLN A 346 -3.28 16.28 19.63
CA GLN A 346 -2.53 17.09 18.66
C GLN A 346 -2.15 16.29 17.41
N LYS A 347 -1.70 15.03 17.57
CA LYS A 347 -1.41 14.13 16.45
C LYS A 347 -2.67 13.87 15.61
N ILE A 348 -3.81 13.56 16.23
CA ILE A 348 -5.08 13.35 15.53
C ILE A 348 -5.54 14.62 14.80
N ALA A 349 -5.51 15.79 15.46
CA ALA A 349 -5.88 17.06 14.86
C ALA A 349 -4.96 17.45 13.69
N LYS A 350 -3.66 17.10 13.76
CA LYS A 350 -2.72 17.27 12.65
C LYS A 350 -3.15 16.43 11.45
N ARG A 351 -3.49 15.14 11.62
CA ARG A 351 -3.98 14.26 10.54
C ARG A 351 -5.23 14.84 9.88
N LYS A 352 -6.17 15.36 10.68
CA LYS A 352 -7.37 16.02 10.16
C LYS A 352 -7.08 17.26 9.33
N ARG A 353 -6.17 18.12 9.80
CA ARG A 353 -5.71 19.30 9.04
C ARG A 353 -5.00 18.94 7.74
N GLU A 354 -4.36 17.77 7.67
CA GLU A 354 -3.77 17.21 6.44
C GLU A 354 -4.84 16.70 5.45
N GLY A 355 -6.12 16.67 5.83
CA GLY A 355 -7.23 16.20 5.01
C GLY A 355 -7.52 14.70 5.14
N ILE A 356 -6.95 14.04 6.15
CA ILE A 356 -7.20 12.63 6.50
C ILE A 356 -8.27 12.60 7.59
N HIS A 357 -9.27 11.74 7.49
CA HIS A 357 -10.36 11.65 8.48
C HIS A 357 -10.10 10.53 9.49
N PRO A 358 -9.69 10.85 10.72
CA PRO A 358 -9.34 9.83 11.69
C PRO A 358 -10.59 9.24 12.33
N VAL A 359 -10.65 7.90 12.39
CA VAL A 359 -11.51 7.14 13.29
C VAL A 359 -10.61 6.60 14.39
N VAL A 360 -10.81 7.07 15.61
CA VAL A 360 -9.89 6.80 16.71
C VAL A 360 -10.43 5.66 17.56
N VAL A 361 -9.58 4.73 17.96
CA VAL A 361 -9.91 3.68 18.93
C VAL A 361 -8.99 3.85 20.14
N VAL A 362 -9.54 3.79 21.35
CA VAL A 362 -8.74 3.94 22.58
C VAL A 362 -8.95 2.75 23.51
N SER A 363 -7.87 2.36 24.19
CA SER A 363 -7.89 1.44 25.33
C SER A 363 -8.11 2.19 26.66
N ALA A 364 -8.35 1.47 27.76
CA ALA A 364 -8.29 2.06 29.09
C ALA A 364 -6.90 2.66 29.40
N MET A 365 -6.83 3.71 30.23
CA MET A 365 -5.59 4.41 30.56
C MET A 365 -4.67 3.56 31.44
N GLY A 366 -3.40 3.37 31.05
CA GLY A 366 -2.41 2.64 31.86
C GLY A 366 -2.92 1.30 32.39
N ASP A 367 -2.80 1.09 33.70
CA ASP A 367 -3.18 -0.17 34.37
C ASP A 367 -4.64 -0.16 34.87
N THR A 368 -5.50 0.70 34.33
CA THR A 368 -6.89 0.86 34.81
C THR A 368 -7.68 -0.44 34.70
N THR A 369 -7.52 -1.19 33.62
CA THR A 369 -8.20 -2.49 33.46
C THR A 369 -7.80 -3.47 34.57
N ASP A 370 -6.51 -3.54 34.91
CA ASP A 370 -6.02 -4.44 35.96
C ASP A 370 -6.57 -4.04 37.34
N LYS A 371 -6.63 -2.72 37.64
CA LYS A 371 -7.26 -2.21 38.86
C LYS A 371 -8.75 -2.56 38.93
N LEU A 372 -9.48 -2.48 37.82
CA LEU A 372 -10.90 -2.87 37.76
C LEU A 372 -11.08 -4.38 38.00
N ILE A 373 -10.18 -5.22 37.46
CA ILE A 373 -10.17 -6.66 37.73
C ILE A 373 -9.88 -6.93 39.22
N GLU A 374 -8.90 -6.25 39.80
CA GLU A 374 -8.55 -6.37 41.22
C GLU A 374 -9.73 -5.96 42.12
N MET A 375 -10.39 -4.84 41.80
CA MET A 375 -11.59 -4.39 42.50
C MET A 375 -12.72 -5.43 42.43
N ALA A 376 -12.95 -6.04 41.26
CA ALA A 376 -13.95 -7.10 41.13
C ALA A 376 -13.61 -8.31 42.01
N LYS A 377 -12.34 -8.72 42.03
CA LYS A 377 -11.86 -9.85 42.85
C LYS A 377 -11.95 -9.58 44.35
N ASN A 378 -11.73 -8.34 44.77
CA ASN A 378 -11.89 -7.94 46.17
C ASN A 378 -13.37 -7.98 46.64
N VAL A 379 -14.32 -7.96 45.70
CA VAL A 379 -15.76 -8.08 45.99
C VAL A 379 -16.24 -9.54 45.86
N SER A 380 -15.71 -10.29 44.89
CA SER A 380 -16.08 -11.69 44.64
C SER A 380 -14.88 -12.49 44.12
N ASP A 381 -14.61 -13.65 44.74
CA ASP A 381 -13.58 -14.59 44.26
C ASP A 381 -13.89 -15.13 42.85
N ARG A 382 -15.16 -15.14 42.47
CA ARG A 382 -15.64 -15.58 41.15
C ARG A 382 -16.64 -14.54 40.60
N PRO A 383 -16.16 -13.39 40.10
CA PRO A 383 -17.04 -12.37 39.52
C PRO A 383 -17.83 -12.95 38.34
N ASP A 384 -19.12 -12.61 38.25
CA ASP A 384 -19.93 -12.99 37.11
C ASP A 384 -19.36 -12.35 35.82
N PRO A 385 -19.11 -13.12 34.75
CA PRO A 385 -18.50 -12.59 33.52
C PRO A 385 -19.27 -11.43 32.88
N ARG A 386 -20.59 -11.42 32.99
CA ARG A 386 -21.46 -10.38 32.43
C ARG A 386 -21.25 -9.05 33.15
N GLU A 387 -21.24 -9.09 34.48
CA GLU A 387 -20.98 -7.90 35.31
C GLU A 387 -19.54 -7.43 35.19
N LEU A 388 -18.60 -8.36 35.02
CA LEU A 388 -17.21 -8.04 34.77
C LEU A 388 -17.06 -7.27 33.46
N ASP A 389 -17.72 -7.70 32.39
CA ASP A 389 -17.71 -6.98 31.10
C ASP A 389 -18.24 -5.55 31.25
N MET A 390 -19.33 -5.38 32.00
CA MET A 390 -19.87 -4.05 32.31
C MET A 390 -18.85 -3.19 33.05
N LEU A 391 -18.22 -3.72 34.10
CA LEU A 391 -17.22 -3.00 34.89
C LEU A 391 -15.99 -2.62 34.04
N LEU A 392 -15.40 -3.57 33.31
CA LEU A 392 -14.18 -3.34 32.54
C LEU A 392 -14.39 -2.32 31.42
N SER A 393 -15.57 -2.31 30.80
CA SER A 393 -15.92 -1.36 29.73
C SER A 393 -15.82 0.11 30.15
N THR A 394 -15.91 0.40 31.46
CA THR A 394 -15.84 1.76 31.99
C THR A 394 -14.45 2.39 31.78
N GLY A 395 -13.38 1.58 31.71
CA GLY A 395 -12.03 2.06 31.50
C GLY A 395 -11.85 2.78 30.16
N GLU A 396 -12.30 2.15 29.07
CA GLU A 396 -12.26 2.75 27.73
C GLU A 396 -13.22 3.94 27.61
N GLN A 397 -14.35 3.92 28.33
CA GLN A 397 -15.30 5.04 28.33
C GLN A 397 -14.69 6.31 28.93
N GLN A 398 -13.88 6.19 29.99
CA GLN A 398 -13.13 7.30 30.56
C GLN A 398 -12.12 7.84 29.54
N SER A 399 -11.32 6.97 28.91
CA SER A 399 -10.32 7.35 27.91
C SER A 399 -10.91 8.12 26.72
N MET A 400 -12.01 7.62 26.14
CA MET A 400 -12.62 8.25 24.95
C MET A 400 -13.19 9.63 25.27
N ALA A 401 -13.75 9.81 26.47
CA ALA A 401 -14.30 11.09 26.91
C ALA A 401 -13.20 12.13 27.12
N LEU A 402 -12.12 11.76 27.81
CA LEU A 402 -10.98 12.65 28.03
C LEU A 402 -10.29 13.06 26.73
N LEU A 403 -10.13 12.13 25.79
CA LEU A 403 -9.57 12.44 24.47
C LEU A 403 -10.49 13.35 23.65
N ALA A 404 -11.81 13.17 23.73
CA ALA A 404 -12.77 14.06 23.07
C ALA A 404 -12.67 15.49 23.61
N MET A 405 -12.57 15.66 24.93
CA MET A 405 -12.37 16.98 25.57
C MET A 405 -11.07 17.64 25.11
N ALA A 406 -9.97 16.88 25.01
CA ALA A 406 -8.70 17.39 24.52
C ALA A 406 -8.77 17.84 23.04
N LEU A 407 -9.51 17.12 22.19
CA LEU A 407 -9.75 17.54 20.80
C LEU A 407 -10.63 18.78 20.71
N HIS A 408 -11.67 18.90 21.55
CA HIS A 408 -12.50 20.10 21.62
C HIS A 408 -11.68 21.34 22.00
N GLN A 409 -10.74 21.19 22.93
CA GLN A 409 -9.81 22.27 23.31
C GLN A 409 -8.94 22.74 22.13
N LEU A 410 -8.65 21.86 21.16
CA LEU A 410 -7.93 22.18 19.92
C LEU A 410 -8.85 22.77 18.83
N GLY A 411 -10.13 22.98 19.11
CA GLY A 411 -11.12 23.47 18.15
C GLY A 411 -11.69 22.40 17.21
N GLU A 412 -11.39 21.12 17.47
CA GLU A 412 -11.86 20.02 16.63
C GLU A 412 -13.22 19.49 17.09
N LYS A 413 -14.10 19.18 16.14
CA LYS A 413 -15.34 18.44 16.42
C LYS A 413 -15.00 16.96 16.64
N ALA A 414 -15.21 16.44 17.84
CA ALA A 414 -14.96 15.04 18.20
C ALA A 414 -16.12 14.43 18.99
N ALA A 415 -16.43 13.15 18.78
CA ALA A 415 -17.52 12.45 19.47
C ALA A 415 -17.06 11.09 19.98
N SER A 416 -17.19 10.86 21.28
CA SER A 416 -17.00 9.55 21.90
C SER A 416 -18.18 8.63 21.61
N LEU A 417 -17.90 7.39 21.20
CA LEU A 417 -18.90 6.37 20.87
C LEU A 417 -18.53 5.05 21.55
N THR A 418 -19.46 4.45 22.28
CA THR A 418 -19.28 3.09 22.83
C THR A 418 -19.42 2.03 21.72
N GLY A 419 -18.96 0.80 22.00
CA GLY A 419 -19.16 -0.34 21.10
C GLY A 419 -20.63 -0.54 20.72
N ALA A 420 -21.55 -0.32 21.67
CA ALA A 420 -22.99 -0.35 21.44
C ALA A 420 -23.49 0.76 20.48
N GLN A 421 -23.00 2.00 20.64
CA GLN A 421 -23.38 3.13 19.79
C GLN A 421 -22.84 3.00 18.36
N VAL A 422 -21.68 2.36 18.20
CA VAL A 422 -21.13 1.96 16.90
C VAL A 422 -21.84 0.72 16.35
N ARG A 423 -22.45 -0.11 17.21
CA ARG A 423 -22.97 -1.44 16.90
C ARG A 423 -21.88 -2.41 16.42
N ILE A 424 -20.89 -2.62 17.28
CA ILE A 424 -19.98 -3.77 17.22
C ILE A 424 -20.72 -4.96 17.83
N VAL A 425 -21.38 -5.76 17.00
CA VAL A 425 -22.22 -6.89 17.43
C VAL A 425 -21.33 -8.09 17.73
N THR A 426 -21.56 -8.73 18.88
CA THR A 426 -20.80 -9.91 19.33
C THR A 426 -21.70 -11.09 19.68
N ASP A 427 -21.08 -12.26 19.90
CA ASP A 427 -21.69 -13.35 20.65
C ASP A 427 -21.83 -13.02 22.15
N GLU A 428 -22.45 -13.93 22.92
CA GLU A 428 -22.72 -13.79 24.36
C GLU A 428 -21.61 -14.41 25.23
N ASN A 429 -20.45 -14.75 24.66
CA ASN A 429 -19.34 -15.31 25.41
C ASN A 429 -18.57 -14.21 26.15
N HIS A 430 -19.14 -13.73 27.25
CA HIS A 430 -18.59 -12.65 28.07
C HIS A 430 -17.11 -12.85 28.42
N SER A 431 -16.39 -11.73 28.59
CA SER A 431 -14.95 -11.65 28.78
C SER A 431 -14.07 -12.06 27.59
N GLN A 432 -14.61 -12.77 26.59
CA GLN A 432 -13.88 -13.22 25.39
C GLN A 432 -14.77 -13.25 24.13
N ALA A 433 -15.68 -12.30 24.02
CA ALA A 433 -16.68 -12.30 22.96
C ALA A 433 -16.04 -12.21 21.56
N ARG A 434 -16.72 -12.74 20.55
CA ARG A 434 -16.30 -12.67 19.14
C ARG A 434 -17.15 -11.65 18.39
N ILE A 435 -16.50 -10.78 17.62
CA ILE A 435 -17.18 -9.85 16.73
C ILE A 435 -17.85 -10.64 15.60
N LEU A 436 -19.15 -10.46 15.44
CA LEU A 436 -19.97 -11.06 14.40
C LEU A 436 -20.23 -10.07 13.27
N GLU A 437 -20.51 -8.81 13.62
CA GLU A 437 -20.83 -7.75 12.66
C GLU A 437 -20.37 -6.38 13.21
N VAL A 438 -19.95 -5.47 12.32
CA VAL A 438 -19.72 -4.06 12.66
C VAL A 438 -20.50 -3.20 11.70
N ARG A 439 -21.43 -2.40 12.24
CA ARG A 439 -22.25 -1.50 11.41
C ARG A 439 -21.66 -0.10 11.38
N THR A 440 -21.54 0.49 10.20
CA THR A 440 -20.74 1.71 10.02
C THR A 440 -21.56 2.98 9.88
N GLU A 441 -22.90 2.94 9.90
CA GLU A 441 -23.75 4.10 9.61
C GLU A 441 -23.57 5.22 10.64
N ALA A 442 -23.36 4.88 11.91
CA ALA A 442 -23.07 5.87 12.95
C ALA A 442 -21.74 6.58 12.71
N LEU A 443 -20.70 5.83 12.34
CA LEU A 443 -19.37 6.38 12.05
C LEU A 443 -19.37 7.19 10.77
N GLN A 444 -19.93 6.66 9.69
CA GLN A 444 -19.97 7.31 8.39
C GLN A 444 -20.72 8.65 8.46
N ARG A 445 -21.83 8.72 9.22
CA ARG A 445 -22.54 10.00 9.47
C ARG A 445 -21.65 11.02 10.17
N ARG A 446 -20.86 10.61 11.16
CA ARG A 446 -19.94 11.51 11.90
C ARG A 446 -18.81 11.99 11.00
N ILE A 447 -18.17 11.08 10.26
CA ILE A 447 -17.11 11.40 9.31
C ILE A 447 -17.62 12.41 8.27
N ASN A 448 -18.78 12.13 7.64
CA ASN A 448 -19.35 12.98 6.59
C ASN A 448 -19.76 14.39 7.09
N THR A 449 -19.96 14.56 8.41
CA THR A 449 -20.30 15.84 9.04
C THR A 449 -19.07 16.53 9.67
N GLY A 450 -17.86 16.00 9.42
CA GLY A 450 -16.59 16.57 9.86
C GLY A 450 -16.24 16.32 11.33
N TRP A 451 -16.90 15.35 11.98
CA TRP A 451 -16.57 14.91 13.34
C TRP A 451 -15.48 13.84 13.31
N ILE A 452 -14.63 13.84 14.34
CA ILE A 452 -13.68 12.77 14.66
C ILE A 452 -14.39 11.78 15.59
N PRO A 453 -14.83 10.60 15.13
CA PRO A 453 -15.35 9.58 16.02
C PRO A 453 -14.21 8.96 16.84
N ILE A 454 -14.41 8.89 18.16
CA ILE A 454 -13.53 8.20 19.11
C ILE A 454 -14.31 7.03 19.68
N VAL A 455 -13.92 5.82 19.30
CA VAL A 455 -14.56 4.58 19.70
C VAL A 455 -13.84 4.01 20.92
N ALA A 456 -14.59 3.69 21.96
CA ALA A 456 -14.05 2.87 23.04
C ALA A 456 -13.84 1.45 22.52
N GLY A 457 -12.57 1.02 22.45
CA GLY A 457 -12.19 -0.31 22.00
C GLY A 457 -12.58 -1.38 23.01
N PHE A 458 -12.20 -2.63 22.75
CA PHE A 458 -12.35 -3.77 23.68
C PHE A 458 -13.80 -4.20 23.97
N GLN A 459 -14.80 -3.37 23.73
CA GLN A 459 -16.21 -3.65 24.01
C GLN A 459 -17.08 -3.78 22.75
N GLY A 460 -18.18 -4.52 22.89
CA GLY A 460 -19.23 -4.68 21.89
C GLY A 460 -20.61 -4.73 22.53
N ILE A 461 -21.59 -5.21 21.77
CA ILE A 461 -22.95 -5.43 22.22
C ILE A 461 -23.46 -6.80 21.74
N SER A 462 -24.07 -7.57 22.63
CA SER A 462 -24.74 -8.82 22.26
C SER A 462 -26.05 -8.55 21.52
N HIS A 463 -26.63 -9.58 20.92
CA HIS A 463 -27.94 -9.48 20.26
C HIS A 463 -29.08 -9.11 21.24
N ARG A 464 -28.89 -9.37 22.54
CA ARG A 464 -29.83 -8.99 23.61
C ARG A 464 -29.62 -7.57 24.13
N GLY A 465 -28.61 -6.87 23.63
CA GLY A 465 -28.29 -5.50 24.03
C GLY A 465 -27.35 -5.40 25.23
N GLU A 466 -26.69 -6.48 25.62
CA GLU A 466 -25.76 -6.50 26.77
C GLU A 466 -24.35 -6.08 26.34
N ILE A 467 -23.63 -5.40 27.24
CA ILE A 467 -22.23 -5.04 27.01
C ILE A 467 -21.38 -6.30 27.09
N THR A 468 -20.53 -6.48 26.09
CA THR A 468 -19.58 -7.60 26.03
C THR A 468 -18.16 -7.08 25.88
N THR A 469 -17.18 -7.84 26.35
CA THR A 469 -15.78 -7.54 26.11
C THR A 469 -15.10 -8.60 25.27
N LEU A 470 -14.10 -8.18 24.48
CA LEU A 470 -13.43 -8.99 23.48
C LEU A 470 -12.19 -9.74 24.02
N GLY A 471 -11.91 -9.63 25.32
CA GLY A 471 -10.72 -10.20 25.96
C GLY A 471 -9.41 -9.47 25.59
N ARG A 472 -8.27 -10.06 25.97
CA ARG A 472 -6.94 -9.46 25.74
C ARG A 472 -6.75 -9.10 24.26
N GLY A 473 -6.25 -7.89 24.01
CA GLY A 473 -6.11 -7.33 22.66
C GLY A 473 -7.40 -6.87 22.01
N GLY A 474 -8.51 -6.85 22.75
CA GLY A 474 -9.81 -6.46 22.22
C GLY A 474 -9.84 -5.07 21.58
N SER A 475 -9.04 -4.12 22.08
CA SER A 475 -8.91 -2.79 21.46
C SER A 475 -8.26 -2.86 20.06
N ASP A 476 -7.22 -3.68 19.90
CA ASP A 476 -6.58 -3.88 18.59
C ASP A 476 -7.56 -4.57 17.64
N THR A 477 -8.21 -5.64 18.09
CA THR A 477 -9.24 -6.35 17.30
C THR A 477 -10.40 -5.41 16.91
N SER A 478 -10.83 -4.52 17.80
CA SER A 478 -11.87 -3.52 17.50
C SER A 478 -11.42 -2.60 16.36
N ALA A 479 -10.17 -2.12 16.39
CA ALA A 479 -9.64 -1.24 15.36
C ALA A 479 -9.56 -1.93 13.99
N VAL A 480 -9.09 -3.17 13.96
CA VAL A 480 -9.03 -3.95 12.71
C VAL A 480 -10.44 -4.22 12.16
N ALA A 481 -11.40 -4.55 13.01
CA ALA A 481 -12.78 -4.79 12.60
C ALA A 481 -13.43 -3.51 12.04
N LEU A 482 -13.18 -2.35 12.66
CA LEU A 482 -13.62 -1.06 12.17
C LEU A 482 -12.98 -0.70 10.83
N ALA A 483 -11.68 -0.95 10.67
CA ALA A 483 -10.96 -0.71 9.42
C ALA A 483 -11.56 -1.54 8.28
N HIS A 484 -11.80 -2.84 8.52
CA HIS A 484 -12.46 -3.71 7.56
C HIS A 484 -13.86 -3.20 7.19
N ALA A 485 -14.70 -2.90 8.18
CA ALA A 485 -16.08 -2.46 7.96
C ALA A 485 -16.17 -1.11 7.23
N LEU A 486 -15.19 -0.23 7.43
CA LEU A 486 -15.08 1.06 6.75
C LEU A 486 -14.39 0.96 5.38
N GLY A 487 -13.88 -0.21 4.97
CA GLY A 487 -13.12 -0.39 3.72
C GLY A 487 -11.77 0.34 3.72
N VAL A 488 -11.13 0.45 4.88
CA VAL A 488 -9.81 1.07 5.05
C VAL A 488 -8.73 0.01 4.90
N GLU A 489 -7.80 0.22 3.96
CA GLU A 489 -6.75 -0.76 3.65
C GLU A 489 -5.66 -0.87 4.74
N ILE A 490 -5.42 0.19 5.51
CA ILE A 490 -4.37 0.28 6.53
C ILE A 490 -4.95 0.75 7.88
N CYS A 491 -4.81 -0.06 8.92
CA CYS A 491 -5.10 0.29 10.31
C CYS A 491 -3.82 0.66 11.05
N GLU A 492 -3.76 1.83 11.68
CA GLU A 492 -2.62 2.24 12.48
C GLU A 492 -2.79 1.80 13.94
N ILE A 493 -1.79 1.10 14.47
CA ILE A 493 -1.72 0.70 15.89
C ILE A 493 -0.62 1.52 16.56
N HIS A 494 -1.01 2.52 17.34
CA HIS A 494 -0.11 3.39 18.09
C HIS A 494 0.13 2.83 19.50
N THR A 495 1.40 2.60 19.80
CA THR A 495 1.92 2.04 21.05
C THR A 495 3.05 2.93 21.61
N ASP A 496 3.85 2.46 22.56
CA ASP A 496 4.98 3.16 23.18
C ASP A 496 6.36 2.83 22.56
N VAL A 497 6.39 1.97 21.54
CA VAL A 497 7.59 1.60 20.78
C VAL A 497 7.49 2.04 19.31
N ASP A 498 8.63 2.25 18.65
CA ASP A 498 8.73 2.72 17.26
C ASP A 498 8.31 1.70 16.19
N GLY A 499 7.98 0.47 16.58
CA GLY A 499 7.58 -0.61 15.69
C GLY A 499 7.68 -1.96 16.39
N VAL A 500 7.68 -3.04 15.61
CA VAL A 500 8.03 -4.39 16.07
C VAL A 500 9.55 -4.53 15.97
N TYR A 501 10.21 -4.83 17.08
CA TYR A 501 11.68 -4.89 17.14
C TYR A 501 12.20 -6.31 16.87
N THR A 502 13.47 -6.39 16.47
CA THR A 502 14.23 -7.65 16.32
C THR A 502 14.45 -8.40 17.64
N ALA A 503 14.39 -7.69 18.78
CA ALA A 503 14.41 -8.23 20.14
C ALA A 503 13.84 -7.16 21.09
N ASP A 504 13.63 -7.48 22.37
CA ASP A 504 13.23 -6.46 23.35
C ASP A 504 14.36 -5.41 23.51
N PRO A 505 14.14 -4.13 23.15
CA PRO A 505 15.16 -3.09 23.22
C PRO A 505 15.61 -2.78 24.66
N LYS A 506 14.87 -3.21 25.69
CA LYS A 506 15.30 -3.10 27.09
C LYS A 506 16.41 -4.10 27.44
N ILE A 507 16.46 -5.22 26.71
CA ILE A 507 17.44 -6.29 26.92
C ILE A 507 18.59 -6.14 25.92
N VAL A 508 18.28 -5.82 24.67
CA VAL A 508 19.22 -5.75 23.55
C VAL A 508 19.25 -4.31 23.02
N PRO A 509 20.22 -3.46 23.42
CA PRO A 509 20.22 -2.03 23.09
C PRO A 509 20.32 -1.72 21.59
N ASP A 510 20.94 -2.59 20.80
CA ASP A 510 21.07 -2.51 19.34
C ASP A 510 19.88 -3.16 18.59
N ALA A 511 18.83 -3.59 19.31
CA ALA A 511 17.60 -4.04 18.68
C ALA A 511 16.98 -2.89 17.87
N ARG A 512 16.57 -3.20 16.65
CA ARG A 512 16.03 -2.22 15.71
C ARG A 512 14.57 -2.53 15.35
N PRO A 513 13.76 -1.51 15.02
CA PRO A 513 12.43 -1.74 14.48
C PRO A 513 12.53 -2.36 13.08
N LEU A 514 11.76 -3.41 12.85
CA LEU A 514 11.59 -4.04 11.55
C LEU A 514 10.87 -3.10 10.59
N LYS A 515 11.28 -3.06 9.32
CA LYS A 515 10.57 -2.29 8.29
C LYS A 515 9.20 -2.91 7.96
N GLU A 516 9.18 -4.23 7.87
CA GLU A 516 7.99 -5.03 7.60
C GLU A 516 8.11 -6.43 8.22
N ILE A 517 6.96 -7.06 8.46
CA ILE A 517 6.82 -8.43 8.93
C ILE A 517 5.52 -9.03 8.38
N THR A 518 5.50 -10.33 8.12
CA THR A 518 4.28 -11.01 7.67
C THR A 518 3.28 -11.18 8.82
N TRP A 519 2.00 -11.40 8.48
CA TRP A 519 0.99 -11.75 9.49
C TRP A 519 1.37 -13.01 10.27
N ASP A 520 1.90 -14.04 9.59
CA ASP A 520 2.25 -15.32 10.23
C ASP A 520 3.43 -15.18 11.18
N GLU A 521 4.50 -14.48 10.76
CA GLU A 521 5.63 -14.16 11.64
C GLU A 521 5.18 -13.33 12.86
N MET A 522 4.31 -12.35 12.66
CA MET A 522 3.81 -11.52 13.75
C MET A 522 2.90 -12.29 14.71
N ILE A 523 2.09 -13.23 14.22
CA ILE A 523 1.28 -14.13 15.05
C ILE A 523 2.21 -14.96 15.96
N GLU A 524 3.27 -15.55 15.40
CA GLU A 524 4.26 -16.30 16.18
C GLU A 524 5.00 -15.42 17.20
N LEU A 525 5.43 -14.22 16.80
CA LEU A 525 6.09 -13.28 17.72
C LEU A 525 5.18 -12.89 18.89
N ALA A 526 3.93 -12.53 18.61
CA ALA A 526 2.96 -12.16 19.62
C ALA A 526 2.68 -13.32 20.59
N GLY A 527 2.58 -14.56 20.09
CA GLY A 527 2.44 -15.76 20.92
C GLY A 527 3.69 -16.13 21.73
N SER A 528 4.85 -15.61 21.33
CA SER A 528 6.15 -15.95 21.93
C SER A 528 6.69 -14.90 22.90
N GLY A 529 5.85 -13.95 23.32
CA GLY A 529 6.18 -12.96 24.35
C GLY A 529 6.38 -11.52 23.83
N ALA A 530 6.23 -11.27 22.52
CA ALA A 530 6.29 -9.90 22.00
C ALA A 530 4.98 -9.14 22.33
N GLY A 531 4.99 -8.30 23.36
CA GLY A 531 3.80 -7.58 23.86
C GLY A 531 3.26 -6.43 22.99
N VAL A 532 3.83 -6.19 21.80
CA VAL A 532 3.52 -5.02 20.96
C VAL A 532 2.17 -5.13 20.26
N LEU A 533 1.82 -6.32 19.79
CA LEU A 533 0.54 -6.63 19.15
C LEU A 533 0.00 -7.93 19.71
N GLN A 534 -1.32 -8.07 19.70
CA GLN A 534 -1.99 -9.28 20.17
C GLN A 534 -2.30 -10.20 18.99
N ALA A 535 -1.91 -11.47 19.08
CA ALA A 535 -2.00 -12.45 17.98
C ALA A 535 -3.39 -12.48 17.33
N ARG A 536 -4.45 -12.50 18.16
CA ARG A 536 -5.85 -12.48 17.71
C ARG A 536 -6.19 -11.31 16.78
N SER A 537 -5.63 -10.12 17.02
CA SER A 537 -5.86 -8.94 16.18
C SER A 537 -5.18 -9.08 14.82
N VAL A 538 -4.01 -9.72 14.77
CA VAL A 538 -3.24 -9.99 13.56
C VAL A 538 -3.90 -11.09 12.74
N GLU A 539 -4.41 -12.15 13.39
CA GLU A 539 -5.22 -13.20 12.75
C GLU A 539 -6.47 -12.62 12.09
N PHE A 540 -7.15 -11.71 12.78
CA PHE A 540 -8.30 -10.99 12.24
C PHE A 540 -7.89 -10.14 11.04
N ALA A 541 -6.76 -9.42 11.14
CA ALA A 541 -6.22 -8.61 10.05
C ALA A 541 -5.91 -9.46 8.81
N ARG A 542 -5.25 -10.60 8.99
CA ARG A 542 -4.97 -11.61 7.94
C ARG A 542 -6.26 -12.10 7.29
N LYS A 543 -7.25 -12.51 8.09
CA LYS A 543 -8.53 -13.05 7.60
C LYS A 543 -9.27 -12.07 6.68
N TYR A 544 -9.20 -10.77 6.98
CA TYR A 544 -9.95 -9.74 6.26
C TYR A 544 -9.08 -8.85 5.36
N GLY A 545 -7.81 -9.20 5.16
CA GLY A 545 -6.90 -8.47 4.28
C GLY A 545 -6.57 -7.04 4.74
N VAL A 546 -6.66 -6.76 6.03
CA VAL A 546 -6.35 -5.43 6.59
C VAL A 546 -4.86 -5.36 6.93
N ARG A 547 -4.15 -4.38 6.39
CA ARG A 547 -2.73 -4.17 6.74
C ARG A 547 -2.63 -3.39 8.05
N LEU A 548 -1.66 -3.73 8.90
CA LEU A 548 -1.44 -3.01 10.15
C LEU A 548 -0.16 -2.19 10.06
N LEU A 549 -0.18 -0.96 10.55
CA LEU A 549 1.01 -0.14 10.70
C LEU A 549 1.24 0.13 12.19
N VAL A 550 2.22 -0.56 12.77
CA VAL A 550 2.59 -0.39 14.19
C VAL A 550 3.50 0.82 14.32
N LYS A 551 3.09 1.80 15.12
CA LYS A 551 3.81 3.06 15.30
C LYS A 551 3.94 3.44 16.76
N ASN A 552 4.88 4.33 17.04
CA ASN A 552 4.90 5.03 18.32
C ASN A 552 3.86 6.14 18.34
N ALA A 553 3.10 6.24 19.42
CA ALA A 553 2.15 7.31 19.66
C ALA A 553 2.83 8.68 19.78
N HIS A 554 4.06 8.73 20.29
CA HIS A 554 4.77 9.96 20.66
C HIS A 554 6.03 10.25 19.85
N SER A 555 6.31 9.42 18.84
CA SER A 555 7.41 9.61 17.88
C SER A 555 6.89 9.64 16.44
N GLU A 556 7.69 10.19 15.53
CA GLU A 556 7.44 10.25 14.09
C GLU A 556 8.20 9.14 13.33
N ALA A 557 8.71 8.13 14.06
CA ALA A 557 9.29 6.93 13.47
C ALA A 557 8.34 6.30 12.44
N ARG A 558 8.93 5.69 11.42
CA ARG A 558 8.20 5.09 10.29
C ARG A 558 7.19 4.03 10.75
N GLY A 559 7.51 3.25 11.77
CA GLY A 559 6.73 2.09 12.17
C GLY A 559 7.13 0.81 11.44
N THR A 560 6.46 -0.28 11.80
CA THR A 560 6.55 -1.58 11.13
C THR A 560 5.25 -1.90 10.41
N LEU A 561 5.34 -2.25 9.13
CA LEU A 561 4.19 -2.73 8.34
C LEU A 561 3.97 -4.23 8.56
N VAL A 562 2.80 -4.62 9.05
CA VAL A 562 2.37 -6.02 9.18
C VAL A 562 1.36 -6.34 8.08
N TRP A 563 1.72 -7.26 7.18
CA TRP A 563 0.92 -7.58 5.98
C TRP A 563 1.23 -8.98 5.45
N GLU A 564 0.79 -9.33 4.25
CA GLU A 564 1.10 -10.64 3.63
C GLU A 564 2.60 -10.81 3.32
N GLY A 565 3.32 -9.70 3.13
CA GLY A 565 4.71 -9.71 2.70
C GLY A 565 4.89 -10.00 1.22
N ARG A 566 6.14 -10.24 0.82
CA ARG A 566 6.51 -10.79 -0.51
C ARG A 566 6.78 -12.29 -0.33
N ASN A 567 6.36 -13.12 -1.28
CA ASN A 567 6.78 -14.53 -1.32
C ASN A 567 8.32 -14.58 -1.41
N MET A 568 8.97 -14.95 -0.30
CA MET A 568 10.41 -15.18 -0.25
C MET A 568 10.65 -16.67 -0.05
N GLU A 569 11.41 -17.28 -0.96
CA GLU A 569 11.69 -18.72 -0.92
C GLU A 569 12.78 -19.08 0.11
N GLY A 570 13.59 -18.12 0.57
CA GLY A 570 14.73 -18.35 1.46
C GLY A 570 14.40 -18.25 2.97
N PRO A 571 15.08 -19.03 3.83
CA PRO A 571 14.91 -18.98 5.28
C PRO A 571 15.53 -17.71 5.87
N ILE A 572 14.78 -16.97 6.70
CA ILE A 572 15.23 -15.69 7.28
C ILE A 572 14.84 -15.64 8.75
N VAL A 573 15.82 -15.41 9.63
CA VAL A 573 15.56 -15.07 11.04
C VAL A 573 15.22 -13.58 11.12
N ARG A 574 14.09 -13.26 11.75
CA ARG A 574 13.64 -11.87 11.92
C ARG A 574 13.88 -11.33 13.31
N ALA A 575 13.62 -12.16 14.31
CA ALA A 575 13.57 -11.69 15.69
C ALA A 575 13.77 -12.80 16.72
N VAL A 576 14.13 -12.40 17.93
CA VAL A 576 14.25 -13.25 19.10
C VAL A 576 13.35 -12.69 20.20
N THR A 577 12.51 -13.54 20.78
CA THR A 577 11.64 -13.19 21.90
C THR A 577 11.94 -14.08 23.10
N HIS A 578 11.43 -13.66 24.27
CA HIS A 578 11.47 -14.47 25.47
C HIS A 578 10.24 -14.24 26.33
N ASP A 579 9.91 -15.21 27.17
CA ASP A 579 8.86 -15.13 28.17
C ASP A 579 9.32 -15.79 29.48
N LYS A 580 9.36 -15.00 30.56
CA LYS A 580 9.73 -15.45 31.92
C LYS A 580 8.51 -15.80 32.78
N ASN A 581 7.30 -15.64 32.26
CA ASN A 581 6.03 -15.84 32.98
C ASN A 581 5.37 -17.16 32.54
N VAL A 582 6.18 -18.21 32.44
CA VAL A 582 5.75 -19.56 32.09
C VAL A 582 6.11 -20.53 33.21
N VAL A 583 5.31 -21.58 33.35
CA VAL A 583 5.55 -22.71 34.25
C VAL A 583 5.59 -23.97 33.41
N LYS A 584 6.65 -24.76 33.57
CA LYS A 584 6.79 -26.08 32.97
C LYS A 584 6.06 -27.09 33.84
N VAL A 585 5.24 -27.93 33.22
CA VAL A 585 4.55 -29.04 33.86
C VAL A 585 4.92 -30.33 33.12
N VAL A 586 5.36 -31.35 33.86
CA VAL A 586 5.75 -32.65 33.31
C VAL A 586 5.02 -33.76 34.06
N PHE A 587 4.24 -34.55 33.34
CA PHE A 587 3.66 -35.80 33.84
C PHE A 587 4.59 -36.93 33.44
N ARG A 588 5.30 -37.50 34.41
CA ARG A 588 6.29 -38.55 34.17
C ARG A 588 5.68 -39.93 34.23
N ARG A 589 6.13 -40.77 33.30
CA ARG A 589 5.83 -42.20 33.21
C ARG A 589 4.33 -42.49 33.27
N VAL A 590 3.54 -41.70 32.56
CA VAL A 590 2.10 -41.96 32.38
C VAL A 590 1.91 -43.19 31.47
N PRO A 591 0.87 -44.01 31.65
CA PRO A 591 0.61 -45.15 30.77
C PRO A 591 0.45 -44.73 29.31
N ASP A 592 1.17 -45.37 28.39
CA ASP A 592 1.08 -45.05 26.97
C ASP A 592 -0.14 -45.74 26.33
N ARG A 593 -1.33 -45.19 26.60
CA ARG A 593 -2.59 -45.66 26.04
C ARG A 593 -3.49 -44.51 25.63
N PRO A 594 -4.36 -44.71 24.62
CA PRO A 594 -5.32 -43.70 24.20
C PRO A 594 -6.13 -43.15 25.37
N GLY A 595 -6.26 -41.82 25.41
CA GLY A 595 -7.09 -41.11 26.38
C GLY A 595 -6.34 -40.43 27.53
N ILE A 596 -5.07 -40.74 27.81
CA ILE A 596 -4.31 -40.06 28.87
C ILE A 596 -4.13 -38.57 28.58
N ALA A 597 -3.57 -38.22 27.41
CA ALA A 597 -3.45 -36.82 26.99
C ALA A 597 -4.81 -36.11 26.99
N ALA A 598 -5.85 -36.78 26.50
CA ALA A 598 -7.21 -36.23 26.47
C ALA A 598 -7.73 -35.87 27.88
N ARG A 599 -7.45 -36.70 28.90
CA ARG A 599 -7.83 -36.41 30.29
C ARG A 599 -7.08 -35.20 30.84
N ILE A 600 -5.77 -35.10 30.58
CA ILE A 600 -4.94 -33.97 31.02
C ILE A 600 -5.49 -32.67 30.42
N PHE A 601 -5.59 -32.60 29.09
CA PHE A 601 -5.99 -31.37 28.41
C PHE A 601 -7.47 -31.02 28.60
N ARG A 602 -8.35 -32.00 28.84
CA ARG A 602 -9.74 -31.73 29.23
C ARG A 602 -9.82 -31.08 30.61
N ALA A 603 -9.08 -31.58 31.60
CA ALA A 603 -9.05 -30.99 32.94
C ALA A 603 -8.51 -29.55 32.92
N LEU A 604 -7.50 -29.27 32.08
CA LEU A 604 -7.01 -27.89 31.88
C LEU A 604 -8.05 -27.00 31.20
N SER A 605 -8.72 -27.52 30.17
CA SER A 605 -9.75 -26.77 29.43
C SER A 605 -10.97 -26.45 30.29
N GLU A 606 -11.37 -27.33 31.21
CA GLU A 606 -12.50 -27.12 32.13
C GLU A 606 -12.27 -25.92 33.07
N GLU A 607 -11.01 -25.66 33.44
CA GLU A 607 -10.60 -24.50 34.25
C GLU A 607 -10.12 -23.31 33.39
N GLY A 608 -10.23 -23.41 32.06
CA GLY A 608 -9.81 -22.36 31.14
C GLY A 608 -8.31 -22.08 31.12
N VAL A 609 -7.48 -23.06 31.49
CA VAL A 609 -6.01 -22.95 31.46
C VAL A 609 -5.50 -23.20 30.05
N LYS A 610 -4.80 -22.21 29.48
CA LYS A 610 -4.16 -22.31 28.17
C LYS A 610 -2.80 -22.99 28.30
N THR A 611 -2.49 -23.86 27.33
CA THR A 611 -1.19 -24.54 27.23
C THR A 611 -0.43 -24.09 25.99
N ASP A 612 0.89 -24.06 26.08
CA ASP A 612 1.82 -23.90 24.96
C ASP A 612 2.90 -25.01 25.03
N MET A 613 3.67 -25.20 23.96
CA MET A 613 4.74 -26.21 23.80
C MET A 613 4.38 -27.60 24.38
N ILE A 614 3.38 -28.27 23.80
CA ILE A 614 3.05 -29.65 24.17
C ILE A 614 4.08 -30.59 23.56
N ILE A 615 4.83 -31.30 24.41
CA ILE A 615 5.88 -32.23 24.03
C ILE A 615 5.57 -33.58 24.68
N GLN A 616 5.41 -34.61 23.86
CA GLN A 616 5.35 -35.99 24.31
C GLN A 616 6.63 -36.68 23.86
N SER A 617 7.36 -37.27 24.80
CA SER A 617 8.64 -37.91 24.51
C SER A 617 8.46 -39.27 23.82
N MET A 618 9.58 -39.88 23.41
CA MET A 618 9.55 -41.23 22.85
C MET A 618 9.28 -42.26 23.95
N PHE A 619 8.41 -43.23 23.63
CA PHE A 619 7.99 -44.31 24.49
C PHE A 619 9.16 -45.09 25.10
N THR A 620 9.08 -45.35 26.41
CA THR A 620 9.99 -46.27 27.11
C THR A 620 9.18 -47.35 27.83
N GLY A 621 9.08 -48.53 27.20
CA GLY A 621 8.50 -49.73 27.83
C GLY A 621 6.98 -49.86 27.74
N ASN A 622 6.21 -49.17 28.59
CA ASN A 622 4.73 -49.11 28.58
C ASN A 622 4.21 -47.73 29.03
N VAL A 623 5.14 -46.77 29.12
CA VAL A 623 4.91 -45.46 29.71
C VAL A 623 5.57 -44.38 28.85
N ASN A 624 5.09 -43.15 29.01
CA ASN A 624 5.56 -41.98 28.30
C ASN A 624 5.57 -40.75 29.22
N ASP A 625 6.30 -39.69 28.85
CA ASP A 625 6.26 -38.41 29.55
C ASP A 625 5.49 -37.38 28.71
N ILE A 626 4.62 -36.60 29.36
CA ILE A 626 3.88 -35.51 28.73
C ILE A 626 4.29 -34.22 29.41
N SER A 627 4.93 -33.33 28.65
CA SER A 627 5.38 -32.03 29.09
C SER A 627 4.63 -30.92 28.36
N PHE A 628 4.33 -29.83 29.05
CA PHE A 628 3.79 -28.62 28.44
C PHE A 628 4.11 -27.41 29.31
N ILE A 629 3.93 -26.21 28.76
CA ILE A 629 4.02 -24.97 29.52
C ILE A 629 2.64 -24.33 29.68
N VAL A 630 2.45 -23.67 30.81
CA VAL A 630 1.27 -22.84 31.11
C VAL A 630 1.72 -21.45 31.55
N PRO A 631 0.91 -20.40 31.35
CA PRO A 631 1.17 -19.09 31.94
C PRO A 631 1.25 -19.16 33.47
N SER A 632 2.21 -18.50 34.10
CA SER A 632 2.38 -18.55 35.57
C SER A 632 1.13 -18.12 36.34
N GLN A 633 0.38 -17.15 35.81
CA GLN A 633 -0.88 -16.68 36.41
C GLN A 633 -2.01 -17.73 36.38
N ASP A 634 -1.94 -18.71 35.48
CA ASP A 634 -2.96 -19.74 35.29
C ASP A 634 -2.60 -21.05 36.01
N ALA A 635 -1.32 -21.25 36.35
CA ALA A 635 -0.83 -22.46 37.01
C ALA A 635 -1.56 -22.76 38.34
N GLY A 636 -1.96 -21.73 39.09
CA GLY A 636 -2.67 -21.88 40.36
C GLY A 636 -4.15 -22.28 40.24
N LYS A 637 -4.74 -22.24 39.03
CA LYS A 637 -6.15 -22.59 38.81
C LYS A 637 -6.40 -24.09 38.88
N VAL A 638 -5.35 -24.89 38.70
CA VAL A 638 -5.44 -26.33 38.56
C VAL A 638 -4.49 -27.01 39.52
N ASN A 639 -4.95 -28.09 40.14
CA ASN A 639 -4.10 -28.97 40.94
C ASN A 639 -3.51 -30.09 40.05
N PHE A 640 -2.29 -29.86 39.54
CA PHE A 640 -1.63 -30.80 38.62
C PHE A 640 -1.40 -32.19 39.23
N GLU A 641 -1.12 -32.27 40.53
CA GLU A 641 -0.99 -33.54 41.27
C GLU A 641 -2.26 -34.38 41.22
N THR A 642 -3.42 -33.72 41.34
CA THR A 642 -4.72 -34.40 41.26
C THR A 642 -4.99 -34.94 39.86
N ILE A 643 -4.64 -34.18 38.83
CA ILE A 643 -4.68 -34.66 37.44
C ILE A 643 -3.73 -35.85 37.27
N GLY A 644 -2.52 -35.77 37.85
CA GLY A 644 -1.49 -36.80 37.75
C GLY A 644 -1.99 -38.14 38.28
N LYS A 645 -2.59 -38.14 39.48
CA LYS A 645 -3.23 -39.33 40.07
C LYS A 645 -4.32 -39.92 39.17
N ARG A 646 -5.16 -39.09 38.56
CA ARG A 646 -6.24 -39.54 37.63
C ARG A 646 -5.71 -40.11 36.31
N CYS A 647 -4.50 -39.71 35.93
CA CYS A 647 -3.81 -40.17 34.74
C CYS A 647 -2.76 -41.25 35.04
N GLU A 648 -2.71 -41.76 36.28
CA GLU A 648 -1.73 -42.78 36.71
C GLU A 648 -0.27 -42.35 36.45
N ALA A 649 0.01 -41.05 36.52
CA ALA A 649 1.36 -40.53 36.45
C ALA A 649 2.15 -40.98 37.68
N GLN A 650 3.40 -41.42 37.48
CA GLN A 650 4.27 -41.79 38.59
C GLN A 650 4.74 -40.56 39.38
N GLU A 651 4.96 -39.46 38.68
CA GLU A 651 5.44 -38.19 39.23
C GLU A 651 4.88 -37.04 38.39
N VAL A 652 4.55 -35.93 39.04
CA VAL A 652 4.24 -34.66 38.38
C VAL A 652 5.27 -33.63 38.80
N VAL A 653 6.01 -33.07 37.85
CA VAL A 653 6.99 -32.02 38.09
C VAL A 653 6.39 -30.69 37.65
N VAL A 654 6.36 -29.72 38.55
CA VAL A 654 5.96 -28.34 38.27
C VAL A 654 7.15 -27.44 38.56
N ASP A 655 7.61 -26.71 37.56
CA ASP A 655 8.82 -25.89 37.62
C ASP A 655 8.52 -24.48 37.08
N ASP A 656 8.60 -23.49 37.97
CA ASP A 656 8.37 -22.07 37.69
C ASP A 656 9.67 -21.26 37.49
N ASN A 657 10.83 -21.93 37.59
CA ASN A 657 12.14 -21.33 37.42
C ASN A 657 12.69 -21.52 35.99
N VAL A 658 11.79 -21.45 35.02
CA VAL A 658 12.11 -21.58 33.59
C VAL A 658 11.72 -20.33 32.81
N ALA A 659 12.33 -20.17 31.64
CA ALA A 659 11.94 -19.19 30.64
C ALA A 659 11.87 -19.83 29.25
N LYS A 660 10.94 -19.33 28.43
CA LYS A 660 10.87 -19.65 27.01
C LYS A 660 11.69 -18.63 26.23
N VAL A 661 12.56 -19.07 25.33
CA VAL A 661 13.24 -18.22 24.34
C VAL A 661 12.88 -18.73 22.95
N SER A 662 12.47 -17.84 22.06
CA SER A 662 11.98 -18.20 20.73
C SER A 662 12.70 -17.40 19.64
N LEU A 663 13.22 -18.14 18.66
CA LEU A 663 13.73 -17.60 17.40
C LEU A 663 12.59 -17.62 16.38
N VAL A 664 12.26 -16.48 15.77
CA VAL A 664 11.12 -16.37 14.84
C VAL A 664 11.57 -15.84 13.47
N GLY A 665 10.99 -16.39 12.41
CA GLY A 665 11.35 -16.06 11.03
C GLY A 665 10.53 -16.78 9.97
N VAL A 666 10.94 -16.67 8.71
CA VAL A 666 10.36 -17.41 7.57
C VAL A 666 11.13 -18.71 7.38
N ASN A 667 10.42 -19.83 7.21
CA ASN A 667 10.99 -21.15 6.85
C ASN A 667 12.20 -21.56 7.72
N VAL A 668 12.14 -21.25 9.01
CA VAL A 668 13.25 -21.42 9.96
C VAL A 668 13.70 -22.88 10.03
N THR A 669 12.74 -23.83 10.00
CA THR A 669 13.02 -25.28 10.05
C THR A 669 13.39 -25.88 8.70
N SER A 670 13.20 -25.16 7.59
CA SER A 670 13.66 -25.60 6.27
C SER A 670 15.17 -25.39 6.08
N SER A 671 15.81 -24.61 6.96
CA SER A 671 17.26 -24.45 7.02
C SER A 671 17.89 -25.44 7.98
N THR A 672 18.96 -26.12 7.55
CA THR A 672 19.79 -26.94 8.42
C THR A 672 20.75 -26.10 9.27
N GLU A 673 21.12 -24.90 8.82
CA GLU A 673 22.10 -24.04 9.48
C GLU A 673 21.51 -23.28 10.68
N ILE A 674 20.23 -22.89 10.60
CA ILE A 674 19.60 -22.07 11.65
C ILE A 674 19.51 -22.83 13.00
N PRO A 675 18.95 -24.05 13.07
CA PRO A 675 18.94 -24.82 14.32
C PRO A 675 20.34 -25.09 14.86
N ALA A 676 21.28 -25.47 13.99
CA ALA A 676 22.67 -25.73 14.37
C ALA A 676 23.32 -24.49 15.02
N THR A 677 23.17 -23.33 14.37
CA THR A 677 23.68 -22.05 14.88
C THR A 677 23.04 -21.66 16.21
N LEU A 678 21.72 -21.84 16.37
CA LEU A 678 21.01 -21.56 17.61
C LEU A 678 21.55 -22.39 18.78
N PHE A 679 21.66 -23.71 18.61
CA PHE A 679 22.11 -24.60 19.67
C PHE A 679 23.60 -24.43 19.99
N GLU A 680 24.44 -24.22 18.98
CA GLU A 680 25.86 -23.86 19.19
C GLU A 680 26.00 -22.57 19.99
N THR A 681 25.17 -21.56 19.69
CA THR A 681 25.20 -20.27 20.42
C THR A 681 24.86 -20.44 21.89
N LEU A 682 23.81 -21.21 22.21
CA LEU A 682 23.41 -21.48 23.59
C LEU A 682 24.47 -22.30 24.33
N ALA A 683 25.09 -23.28 23.67
CA ALA A 683 26.16 -24.08 24.23
C ALA A 683 27.41 -23.25 24.57
N ASN A 684 27.81 -22.33 23.68
CA ASN A 684 28.96 -21.44 23.90
C ASN A 684 28.75 -20.48 25.08
N GLU A 685 27.50 -20.13 25.38
CA GLU A 685 27.12 -19.35 26.56
C GLU A 685 26.94 -20.19 27.84
N GLY A 686 27.18 -21.51 27.76
CA GLY A 686 26.98 -22.45 28.88
C GLY A 686 25.51 -22.59 29.29
N ILE A 687 24.57 -22.36 28.38
CA ILE A 687 23.13 -22.40 28.66
C ILE A 687 22.59 -23.79 28.30
N ASN A 688 22.20 -24.55 29.32
CA ASN A 688 21.57 -25.85 29.12
C ASN A 688 20.13 -25.70 28.59
N ILE A 689 19.76 -26.55 27.63
CA ILE A 689 18.42 -26.59 27.04
C ILE A 689 17.63 -27.72 27.70
N ASP A 690 16.45 -27.39 28.23
CA ASP A 690 15.54 -28.34 28.88
C ASP A 690 14.59 -28.99 27.86
N MET A 691 13.90 -28.16 27.07
CA MET A 691 12.97 -28.60 26.04
C MET A 691 13.16 -27.82 24.75
N ILE A 692 12.83 -28.46 23.62
CA ILE A 692 12.86 -27.88 22.28
C ILE A 692 11.49 -28.12 21.63
N SER A 693 10.93 -27.08 21.01
CA SER A 693 9.75 -27.19 20.16
C SER A 693 9.94 -26.38 18.89
N THR A 694 9.48 -26.88 17.75
CA THR A 694 9.68 -26.25 16.44
C THR A 694 8.39 -26.16 15.64
N SER A 695 8.31 -25.16 14.78
CA SER A 695 7.31 -24.97 13.73
C SER A 695 7.99 -24.35 12.51
N ASN A 696 7.30 -24.21 11.38
CA ASN A 696 7.89 -23.65 10.16
C ASN A 696 8.48 -22.25 10.34
N SER A 697 7.94 -21.44 11.26
CA SER A 697 8.32 -20.05 11.47
C SER A 697 8.95 -19.78 12.85
N ARG A 698 9.12 -20.80 13.69
CA ARG A 698 9.62 -20.64 15.06
C ARG A 698 10.39 -21.84 15.59
N ILE A 699 11.51 -21.59 16.25
CA ILE A 699 12.19 -22.55 17.14
C ILE A 699 12.15 -22.00 18.56
N SER A 700 11.60 -22.75 19.50
CA SER A 700 11.51 -22.36 20.91
C SER A 700 12.27 -23.33 21.80
N VAL A 701 12.98 -22.78 22.78
CA VAL A 701 13.69 -23.53 23.80
C VAL A 701 13.21 -23.13 25.19
N ILE A 702 13.16 -24.09 26.11
CA ILE A 702 13.02 -23.84 27.55
C ILE A 702 14.40 -23.91 28.18
N ILE A 703 14.74 -22.88 28.94
CA ILE A 703 16.02 -22.73 29.64
C ILE A 703 15.78 -22.21 31.06
N ALA A 704 16.83 -22.19 31.89
CA ALA A 704 16.77 -21.57 33.21
C ALA A 704 16.39 -20.08 33.11
N LYS A 705 15.53 -19.62 34.04
CA LYS A 705 14.92 -18.28 33.99
C LYS A 705 15.94 -17.13 34.06
N ASP A 706 17.02 -17.32 34.80
CA ASP A 706 18.13 -16.37 34.95
C ASP A 706 19.02 -16.28 33.70
N ALA A 707 19.07 -17.32 32.88
CA ALA A 707 19.82 -17.35 31.63
C ALA A 707 19.12 -16.66 30.45
N ALA A 708 17.83 -16.32 30.57
CA ALA A 708 16.99 -15.82 29.47
C ALA A 708 17.56 -14.59 28.76
N GLU A 709 17.98 -13.57 29.51
CA GLU A 709 18.50 -12.34 28.90
C GLU A 709 19.83 -12.55 28.20
N ARG A 710 20.70 -13.40 28.76
CA ARG A 710 21.98 -13.76 28.15
C ARG A 710 21.75 -14.55 26.85
N ALA A 711 20.82 -15.50 26.85
CA ALA A 711 20.42 -16.23 25.66
C ALA A 711 19.93 -15.28 24.55
N VAL A 712 19.00 -14.37 24.87
CA VAL A 712 18.45 -13.42 23.88
C VAL A 712 19.55 -12.55 23.26
N LYS A 713 20.46 -12.01 24.08
CA LYS A 713 21.60 -11.19 23.61
C LYS A 713 22.53 -11.98 22.69
N ALA A 714 22.92 -13.18 23.10
CA ALA A 714 23.84 -14.03 22.33
C ALA A 714 23.24 -14.45 20.99
N ILE A 715 21.97 -14.87 20.98
CA ILE A 715 21.25 -15.25 19.75
C ILE A 715 21.12 -14.04 18.82
N HIS A 716 20.67 -12.89 19.33
CA HIS A 716 20.50 -11.69 18.51
C HIS A 716 21.81 -11.26 17.84
N ALA A 717 22.92 -11.28 18.59
CA ALA A 717 24.25 -10.98 18.07
C ALA A 717 24.72 -12.02 17.02
N ARG A 718 24.56 -13.32 17.29
CA ARG A 718 24.99 -14.38 16.37
C ARG A 718 24.29 -14.30 15.02
N PHE A 719 22.99 -14.01 15.02
CA PHE A 719 22.17 -13.86 13.82
C PHE A 719 22.23 -12.45 13.21
N LYS A 720 23.09 -11.56 13.73
CA LYS A 720 23.33 -10.20 13.23
C LYS A 720 22.06 -9.36 13.07
N LEU A 721 21.12 -9.52 13.99
CA LEU A 721 19.80 -8.89 13.86
C LEU A 721 19.83 -7.37 14.08
N GLY A 722 20.90 -6.85 14.67
CA GLY A 722 21.16 -5.41 14.81
C GLY A 722 21.67 -4.72 13.53
N GLU A 723 22.14 -5.46 12.53
CA GLU A 723 22.69 -4.91 11.27
C GLU A 723 21.58 -4.64 10.24
N ALA A 724 21.71 -3.56 9.46
CA ALA A 724 20.62 -2.93 8.70
C ALA A 724 20.13 -3.67 7.45
#